data_AF-A0A7C8ZAY4-F1
#
_entry.id   AF-A0A7C8ZAY4-F1
#
_cell.length_a   1.000
_cell.length_b   1.000
_cell.length_c   1.000
_cell.angle_alpha   90.00
_cell.angle_beta   90.00
_cell.angle_gamma   90.00
#
_symmetry.space_group_name_H-M   'P 1'
#
loop_
_entity.id
_entity.type
_entity.pdbx_description
1 polymer ?
#
loop_
_entity_poly.entity_id
_entity_poly.type
_entity_poly.pdbx_seq_one_letter_code
_entity_poly.pdbx_strand_id
1 'polypeptide(L)'
;ATTNDSGGRKSQIRRSKEERKAMIESFIKSSQHKRQVVKKIFSEPKIDAKVQPNGEADMEAEISPVNGVLSLQLDAVPNNDAGNSMITKEVEETSLVDVTKSVSVIGTEELPSIQFQDLMNMIRNAEKNVLLLNQARVRALEELNKILQEKEALQGEINVLEGKLADTDAKIKVATQEKIYVELLEDQLEKMRKELSESGEAHEGTDEISGDEELQPRNSDLYYLNKELSLLKAENISLKEDLRSLKEELSNVNLTDERVAMLEKERSCLDSTVKDLELKLAASQENLAKLSPLKYEYHSLLEKVQSLQVLLDNATKQADQASLVLHQNQELRRKVDRLEESLAEANVYKLSSEKLQQYNELMRQKIQLLEERLERSDEEIDSYIHLYQESMKEFQDTLNTLKEESNRRGIDGPVDDMPWEFWSQMLLMIDGWLLEKKVSADDADVLRGMVWKRERLIFDAYMACKEKTEHEMLTRFLSLTSTPTRSALHVIHIAAEMAPVAKVGGLGDVVTGLSKALQKKGHLVEIVLPKYDCMNYNLIHDLRSLDVEVESYFDGYLFRNKIWVATVEGLPVYFIEPHHPAKFFWRGQYYGESDDFKRFSFFSRAALELLLQAGKKPDIIHCHDWQTAFVAPLYWDIYALKGLNSARICFTCHNFEYQGTALAPELASCGLDVYQLNRPDRMQDNSSYDRINPVKGAIVFSNIVTTVSPTYAQEVRTPEV
;
A
#
# COMPACT_ATOMS: atom_id res chain seq x y z
N ALA A 1 65.67 -7.35 8.92
CA ALA A 1 64.46 -6.52 9.01
C ALA A 1 63.38 -7.18 8.16
N THR A 2 62.45 -8.00 8.65
CA THR A 2 61.95 -8.21 10.04
C THR A 2 61.39 -6.96 10.74
N THR A 3 60.19 -7.14 11.33
CA THR A 3 59.52 -6.30 12.34
C THR A 3 59.32 -4.80 12.04
N ASN A 4 58.12 -4.42 11.52
CA ASN A 4 57.13 -3.59 12.23
C ASN A 4 56.08 -2.93 11.30
N ASP A 5 54.91 -3.57 11.09
CA ASP A 5 53.67 -2.84 10.67
C ASP A 5 52.33 -3.52 11.05
N SER A 6 52.34 -4.46 12.00
CA SER A 6 51.10 -5.12 12.48
C SER A 6 50.29 -4.27 13.48
N GLY A 7 50.81 -3.09 13.86
CA GLY A 7 50.19 -2.16 14.80
C GLY A 7 49.16 -1.22 14.16
N GLY A 8 49.49 -0.61 13.01
CA GLY A 8 48.68 0.45 12.39
C GLY A 8 47.26 -0.02 12.03
N ARG A 9 47.13 -1.14 11.32
CA ARG A 9 45.82 -1.70 10.94
C ARG A 9 44.95 -2.06 12.15
N LYS A 10 45.53 -2.47 13.28
CA LYS A 10 44.76 -2.78 14.51
C LYS A 10 44.24 -1.54 15.23
N SER A 11 44.88 -0.37 15.10
CA SER A 11 44.36 0.88 15.69
C SER A 11 43.24 1.49 14.83
N GLN A 12 43.37 1.48 13.50
CA GLN A 12 42.31 1.92 12.59
C GLN A 12 41.02 1.09 12.72
N ILE A 13 41.15 -0.24 12.80
CA ILE A 13 39.99 -1.14 13.00
C ILE A 13 39.32 -0.92 14.37
N ARG A 14 40.06 -0.52 15.41
CA ARG A 14 39.48 -0.14 16.71
C ARG A 14 38.72 1.19 16.62
N ARG A 15 39.33 2.26 16.09
CA ARG A 15 38.65 3.55 15.90
C ARG A 15 37.37 3.43 15.08
N SER A 16 37.41 2.72 13.95
CA SER A 16 36.22 2.50 13.11
C SER A 16 35.10 1.74 13.84
N LYS A 17 35.42 0.84 14.77
CA LYS A 17 34.42 0.17 15.63
C LYS A 17 33.88 1.07 16.73
N GLU A 18 34.71 1.94 17.31
CA GLU A 18 34.30 2.93 18.32
C GLU A 18 33.42 4.03 17.70
N GLU A 19 33.77 4.52 16.52
CA GLU A 19 32.98 5.47 15.72
C GLU A 19 31.62 4.88 15.31
N ARG A 20 31.58 3.64 14.81
CA ARG A 20 30.31 2.94 14.53
C ARG A 20 29.47 2.73 15.79
N LYS A 21 30.09 2.42 16.94
CA LYS A 21 29.38 2.28 18.23
C LYS A 21 28.78 3.61 18.69
N ALA A 22 29.53 4.70 18.59
CA ALA A 22 29.04 6.04 18.92
C ALA A 22 27.87 6.49 18.00
N MET A 23 27.94 6.17 16.70
CA MET A 23 26.85 6.43 15.75
C MET A 23 25.60 5.61 16.08
N ILE A 24 25.72 4.34 16.46
CA ILE A 24 24.59 3.51 16.90
C ILE A 24 23.98 4.05 18.21
N GLU A 25 24.80 4.45 19.19
CA GLU A 25 24.32 5.02 20.45
C GLU A 25 23.62 6.38 20.25
N SER A 26 24.03 7.19 19.27
CA SER A 26 23.32 8.44 18.93
C SER A 26 21.96 8.15 18.26
N PHE A 27 21.89 7.14 17.38
CA PHE A 27 20.65 6.73 16.72
C PHE A 27 19.62 6.17 17.72
N ILE A 28 20.07 5.39 18.70
CA ILE A 28 19.22 4.87 19.80
C ILE A 28 18.66 6.02 20.65
N LYS A 29 19.48 7.02 21.01
CA LYS A 29 19.01 8.22 21.75
C LYS A 29 17.98 9.03 20.96
N SER A 30 18.19 9.22 19.66
CA SER A 30 17.23 9.88 18.76
C SER A 30 15.88 9.15 18.70
N SER A 31 15.92 7.81 18.59
CA SER A 31 14.72 6.96 18.60
C SER A 31 13.96 7.01 19.94
N GLN A 32 14.68 7.04 21.07
CA GLN A 32 14.07 7.20 22.40
C GLN A 32 13.37 8.56 22.57
N HIS A 33 13.94 9.65 22.05
CA HIS A 33 13.30 10.97 22.07
C HIS A 33 11.99 10.97 21.25
N LYS A 34 11.98 10.40 20.04
CA LYS A 34 10.75 10.28 19.24
C LYS A 34 9.66 9.46 19.95
N ARG A 35 10.02 8.40 20.69
CA ARG A 35 9.06 7.62 21.50
C ARG A 35 8.47 8.36 22.71
N GLN A 36 9.14 9.38 23.25
CA GLN A 36 8.56 10.21 24.32
C GLN A 36 7.56 11.25 23.80
N VAL A 37 7.74 11.79 22.58
CA VAL A 37 6.81 12.77 22.00
C VAL A 37 5.44 12.15 21.70
N VAL A 38 5.40 10.94 21.14
CA VAL A 38 4.14 10.24 20.80
C VAL A 38 3.27 9.96 22.04
N LYS A 39 3.89 9.71 23.20
CA LYS A 39 3.16 9.51 24.47
C LYS A 39 2.55 10.79 25.09
N LYS A 40 2.70 11.95 24.44
CA LYS A 40 2.17 13.24 24.95
C LYS A 40 0.93 13.75 24.19
N ILE A 41 0.38 12.96 23.27
CA ILE A 41 -0.73 13.35 22.39
C ILE A 41 -2.06 12.65 22.75
N PHE A 42 -2.02 11.55 23.50
CA PHE A 42 -3.21 10.88 24.02
C PHE A 42 -3.26 10.91 25.55
N SER A 43 -4.14 11.76 26.08
CA SER A 43 -4.56 11.76 27.48
C SER A 43 -6.05 12.14 27.53
N GLU A 44 -6.87 11.30 28.16
CA GLU A 44 -8.33 11.42 28.16
C GLU A 44 -8.83 12.68 28.91
N PRO A 45 -9.98 13.25 28.50
CA PRO A 45 -10.58 14.38 29.20
C PRO A 45 -11.14 13.93 30.56
N LYS A 46 -10.78 14.65 31.62
CA LYS A 46 -11.38 14.42 32.94
C LYS A 46 -12.80 14.99 33.00
N ILE A 47 -13.69 14.24 33.65
CA ILE A 47 -14.93 14.74 34.21
C ILE A 47 -14.57 15.63 35.41
N ASP A 48 -15.13 16.84 35.47
CA ASP A 48 -15.17 17.65 36.69
C ASP A 48 -16.60 18.21 36.86
N ALA A 49 -17.16 18.03 38.05
CA ALA A 49 -18.57 18.33 38.31
C ALA A 49 -18.74 19.72 38.94
N LYS A 50 -19.81 20.42 38.56
CA LYS A 50 -20.39 21.50 39.37
C LYS A 50 -21.89 21.31 39.53
N VAL A 51 -22.36 21.60 40.74
CA VAL A 51 -23.69 21.27 41.24
C VAL A 51 -24.45 22.57 41.52
N GLN A 52 -25.73 22.66 41.10
CA GLN A 52 -26.89 23.00 41.94
C GLN A 52 -28.22 22.94 41.14
N PRO A 53 -29.41 22.84 41.79
CA PRO A 53 -30.57 22.15 41.20
C PRO A 53 -31.90 22.95 41.15
N ASN A 54 -32.97 22.26 40.71
CA ASN A 54 -34.44 22.49 40.88
C ASN A 54 -35.25 22.85 39.61
N GLY A 55 -36.54 22.49 39.62
CA GLY A 55 -37.52 22.58 38.51
C GLY A 55 -37.65 21.24 37.78
N GLU A 56 -38.53 20.29 38.15
CA GLU A 56 -40.02 20.26 38.19
C GLU A 56 -40.71 19.90 36.85
N ALA A 57 -41.47 18.80 36.92
CA ALA A 57 -42.76 18.52 36.28
C ALA A 57 -42.92 18.23 34.76
N ASP A 58 -43.59 17.10 34.53
CA ASP A 58 -44.76 16.88 33.65
C ASP A 58 -44.68 16.64 32.11
N MET A 59 -45.07 15.39 31.79
CA MET A 59 -46.10 14.94 30.83
C MET A 59 -45.80 14.61 29.34
N GLU A 60 -46.36 13.44 28.98
CA GLU A 60 -46.93 12.99 27.69
C GLU A 60 -46.02 12.96 26.43
N ALA A 61 -45.66 11.79 25.89
CA ALA A 61 -46.46 10.80 25.11
C ALA A 61 -46.56 11.20 23.61
N GLU A 62 -46.50 10.30 22.61
CA GLU A 62 -47.09 8.96 22.53
C GLU A 62 -46.33 7.92 21.66
N ILE A 63 -46.50 6.64 22.03
CA ILE A 63 -46.74 5.45 21.17
C ILE A 63 -45.60 4.94 20.24
N SER A 64 -45.65 3.62 19.96
CA SER A 64 -44.52 2.75 19.57
C SER A 64 -44.99 1.62 18.57
N PRO A 65 -44.28 0.50 18.31
CA PRO A 65 -44.22 -0.09 16.94
C PRO A 65 -44.85 -1.48 16.74
N VAL A 66 -44.79 -1.99 15.48
CA VAL A 66 -44.97 -3.40 15.06
C VAL A 66 -43.95 -3.66 13.92
N ASN A 67 -42.97 -4.59 13.92
CA ASN A 67 -42.84 -6.04 14.19
C ASN A 67 -43.20 -7.00 13.01
N GLY A 68 -42.32 -7.99 12.73
CA GLY A 68 -42.55 -9.15 11.83
C GLY A 68 -41.46 -9.37 10.75
N VAL A 69 -40.43 -10.23 10.87
CA VAL A 69 -40.37 -11.72 10.66
C VAL A 69 -41.26 -12.30 9.54
N LEU A 70 -40.89 -13.34 8.76
CA LEU A 70 -39.96 -14.47 9.02
C LEU A 70 -39.23 -14.97 7.72
N SER A 71 -38.68 -16.20 7.69
CA SER A 71 -37.60 -16.63 6.76
C SER A 71 -37.77 -18.02 6.09
N LEU A 72 -37.08 -18.22 4.95
CA LEU A 72 -36.66 -19.51 4.30
C LEU A 72 -37.73 -20.45 3.69
N GLN A 73 -37.50 -20.94 2.44
CA GLN A 73 -37.05 -22.32 2.13
C GLN A 73 -36.78 -22.57 0.61
N LEU A 74 -36.50 -23.82 0.21
CA LEU A 74 -35.81 -24.25 -1.04
C LEU A 74 -36.74 -24.72 -2.18
N ASP A 75 -36.20 -24.82 -3.41
CA ASP A 75 -36.30 -25.90 -4.44
C ASP A 75 -36.19 -25.33 -5.88
N ALA A 76 -35.69 -26.00 -6.94
CA ALA A 76 -34.88 -27.22 -7.13
C ALA A 76 -34.22 -27.18 -8.56
N VAL A 77 -33.38 -28.15 -8.94
CA VAL A 77 -32.58 -28.16 -10.20
C VAL A 77 -33.01 -29.29 -11.17
N PRO A 78 -32.95 -29.08 -12.50
CA PRO A 78 -32.38 -30.14 -13.37
C PRO A 78 -31.56 -29.65 -14.60
N ASN A 79 -30.29 -30.04 -14.62
CA ASN A 79 -29.56 -30.76 -15.69
C ASN A 79 -29.36 -30.26 -17.16
N ASN A 80 -28.07 -30.33 -17.55
CA ASN A 80 -27.44 -30.85 -18.79
C ASN A 80 -26.90 -29.95 -19.93
N ASP A 81 -25.59 -30.12 -20.14
CA ASP A 81 -24.79 -30.28 -21.38
C ASP A 81 -24.55 -29.16 -22.43
N ALA A 82 -23.26 -28.82 -22.52
CA ALA A 82 -22.41 -28.73 -23.73
C ALA A 82 -22.70 -27.71 -24.85
N GLY A 83 -21.73 -26.82 -25.11
CA GLY A 83 -21.61 -26.08 -26.38
C GLY A 83 -20.53 -25.00 -26.39
N ASN A 84 -19.61 -25.04 -27.35
CA ASN A 84 -18.70 -23.92 -27.67
C ASN A 84 -19.46 -22.79 -28.38
N SER A 85 -19.17 -21.53 -28.04
CA SER A 85 -18.70 -20.55 -29.04
C SER A 85 -18.21 -19.25 -28.37
N MET A 86 -17.20 -18.61 -28.98
CA MET A 86 -16.95 -17.19 -28.80
C MET A 86 -18.11 -16.39 -29.42
N ILE A 87 -18.65 -15.40 -28.71
CA ILE A 87 -19.17 -14.14 -29.30
C ILE A 87 -18.77 -13.01 -28.35
N THR A 88 -18.11 -11.99 -28.88
CA THR A 88 -17.75 -10.74 -28.19
C THR A 88 -18.98 -9.83 -28.02
N LYS A 89 -19.17 -9.27 -26.83
CA LYS A 89 -19.93 -8.02 -26.64
C LYS A 89 -19.30 -7.16 -25.56
N GLU A 90 -19.05 -5.91 -25.92
CA GLU A 90 -18.81 -4.79 -25.01
C GLU A 90 -20.14 -4.35 -24.36
N VAL A 91 -20.04 -3.63 -23.23
CA VAL A 91 -21.07 -2.97 -22.37
C VAL A 91 -20.68 -3.22 -20.90
N GLU A 92 -20.52 -2.25 -20.00
CA GLU A 92 -20.56 -0.77 -20.10
C GLU A 92 -19.71 -0.20 -18.94
N GLU A 93 -18.88 0.83 -19.18
CA GLU A 93 -18.30 1.63 -18.10
C GLU A 93 -19.29 2.73 -17.69
N THR A 94 -19.82 2.65 -16.47
CA THR A 94 -20.78 3.63 -15.95
C THR A 94 -20.10 4.85 -15.32
N SER A 95 -19.92 5.87 -16.16
CA SER A 95 -20.07 7.30 -15.83
C SER A 95 -19.28 7.88 -14.64
N LEU A 96 -18.21 8.62 -14.95
CA LEU A 96 -17.87 9.86 -14.24
C LEU A 96 -18.34 11.03 -15.10
N VAL A 97 -19.11 11.96 -14.51
CA VAL A 97 -19.85 13.01 -15.23
C VAL A 97 -19.23 14.40 -14.99
N ASP A 98 -19.13 15.17 -16.08
CA ASP A 98 -18.90 16.62 -16.21
C ASP A 98 -18.06 17.36 -15.15
N VAL A 99 -16.79 17.65 -15.49
CA VAL A 99 -16.20 18.98 -15.27
C VAL A 99 -15.32 19.41 -16.47
N THR A 100 -15.85 19.39 -17.70
CA THR A 100 -15.14 19.92 -18.89
C THR A 100 -16.08 20.68 -19.84
N LYS A 101 -16.39 21.95 -19.52
CA LYS A 101 -17.20 22.79 -20.41
C LYS A 101 -16.84 24.28 -20.39
N SER A 102 -15.68 24.63 -20.94
CA SER A 102 -15.43 25.91 -21.64
C SER A 102 -14.03 25.94 -22.27
N VAL A 103 -13.80 26.92 -23.15
CA VAL A 103 -12.54 27.21 -23.87
C VAL A 103 -12.14 26.18 -24.94
N SER A 104 -12.77 26.31 -26.09
CA SER A 104 -12.14 26.02 -27.38
C SER A 104 -12.06 27.31 -28.21
N VAL A 105 -10.97 27.46 -28.98
CA VAL A 105 -10.83 28.08 -30.32
C VAL A 105 -9.46 28.76 -30.49
N ILE A 106 -8.55 28.03 -31.17
CA ILE A 106 -7.63 28.42 -32.27
C ILE A 106 -6.78 29.71 -32.14
N GLY A 107 -5.47 29.64 -32.46
CA GLY A 107 -4.65 30.88 -32.57
C GLY A 107 -3.25 30.85 -33.21
N THR A 108 -2.49 29.74 -33.16
CA THR A 108 -1.22 29.48 -33.91
C THR A 108 -0.27 30.66 -34.21
N GLU A 109 0.81 30.79 -33.43
CA GLU A 109 2.12 31.28 -33.92
C GLU A 109 3.21 30.24 -33.62
N GLU A 110 4.19 30.09 -34.52
CA GLU A 110 5.13 28.96 -34.51
C GLU A 110 6.38 29.21 -33.65
N LEU A 111 6.29 28.92 -32.35
CA LEU A 111 7.46 28.42 -31.61
C LEU A 111 7.82 27.00 -32.11
N PRO A 112 9.07 26.53 -31.94
CA PRO A 112 9.50 25.22 -32.46
C PRO A 112 8.74 24.06 -31.79
N SER A 113 7.64 23.66 -32.43
CA SER A 113 6.63 22.72 -31.94
C SER A 113 7.20 21.38 -31.51
N ILE A 114 8.30 20.96 -32.14
CA ILE A 114 9.11 19.78 -31.83
C ILE A 114 9.45 19.75 -30.33
N GLN A 115 10.06 20.80 -29.76
CA GLN A 115 10.54 20.78 -28.37
C GLN A 115 9.41 20.71 -27.33
N PHE A 116 8.30 21.41 -27.55
CA PHE A 116 7.15 21.33 -26.64
C PHE A 116 6.42 19.99 -26.77
N GLN A 117 6.29 19.46 -27.99
CA GLN A 117 5.72 18.14 -28.22
C GLN A 117 6.59 17.03 -27.60
N ASP A 118 7.92 17.15 -27.69
CA ASP A 118 8.86 16.23 -27.05
C ASP A 118 8.78 16.29 -25.51
N LEU A 119 8.67 17.49 -24.91
CA LEU A 119 8.44 17.64 -23.47
C LEU A 119 7.10 17.02 -23.04
N MET A 120 6.02 17.26 -23.79
CA MET A 120 4.70 16.66 -23.49
C MET A 120 4.67 15.15 -23.73
N ASN A 121 5.44 14.64 -24.69
CA ASN A 121 5.64 13.20 -24.88
C ASN A 121 6.46 12.60 -23.72
N MET A 122 7.49 13.30 -23.25
CA MET A 122 8.33 12.90 -22.12
C MET A 122 7.53 12.86 -20.81
N ILE A 123 6.72 13.88 -20.53
CA ILE A 123 5.80 13.90 -19.37
C ILE A 123 4.81 12.73 -19.46
N ARG A 124 4.15 12.53 -20.60
CA ARG A 124 3.20 11.43 -20.81
C ARG A 124 3.86 10.04 -20.69
N ASN A 125 5.13 9.92 -21.04
CA ASN A 125 5.90 8.69 -20.83
C ASN A 125 6.32 8.52 -19.36
N ALA A 126 6.70 9.60 -18.66
CA ALA A 126 6.97 9.57 -17.23
C ALA A 126 5.72 9.19 -16.41
N GLU A 127 4.54 9.72 -16.75
CA GLU A 127 3.25 9.33 -16.16
C GLU A 127 2.96 7.85 -16.35
N LYS A 128 3.15 7.32 -17.57
CA LYS A 128 3.01 5.87 -17.86
C LYS A 128 4.01 5.02 -17.09
N ASN A 129 5.26 5.47 -16.99
CA ASN A 129 6.32 4.75 -16.27
C ASN A 129 6.01 4.73 -14.77
N VAL A 130 5.57 5.85 -14.18
CA VAL A 130 5.12 5.95 -12.78
C VAL A 130 3.89 5.08 -12.54
N LEU A 131 2.95 5.00 -13.48
CA LEU A 131 1.80 4.09 -13.40
C LEU A 131 2.26 2.61 -13.42
N LEU A 132 3.16 2.23 -14.32
CA LEU A 132 3.76 0.89 -14.37
C LEU A 132 4.49 0.55 -13.07
N LEU A 133 5.29 1.47 -12.54
CA LEU A 133 6.04 1.30 -11.30
C LEU A 133 5.09 1.14 -10.11
N ASN A 134 4.02 1.93 -10.05
CA ASN A 134 3.01 1.78 -9.00
C ASN A 134 2.25 0.45 -9.13
N GLN A 135 1.91 -0.01 -10.34
CA GLN A 135 1.35 -1.35 -10.58
C GLN A 135 2.32 -2.50 -10.27
N ALA A 136 3.63 -2.29 -10.40
CA ALA A 136 4.65 -3.25 -9.96
C ALA A 136 4.77 -3.28 -8.44
N ARG A 137 4.78 -2.12 -7.78
CA ARG A 137 4.82 -1.99 -6.31
C ARG A 137 3.57 -2.55 -5.64
N VAL A 138 2.38 -2.37 -6.22
CA VAL A 138 1.15 -3.01 -5.72
C VAL A 138 1.26 -4.53 -5.79
N ARG A 139 1.68 -5.10 -6.93
CA ARG A 139 1.89 -6.55 -7.06
C ARG A 139 2.96 -7.09 -6.11
N ALA A 140 4.08 -6.38 -5.93
CA ALA A 140 5.10 -6.76 -4.95
C ALA A 140 4.58 -6.71 -3.49
N LEU A 141 3.68 -5.77 -3.16
CA LEU A 141 3.01 -5.73 -1.85
C LEU A 141 1.98 -6.85 -1.68
N GLU A 142 1.27 -7.23 -2.74
CA GLU A 142 0.36 -8.38 -2.74
C GLU A 142 1.12 -9.70 -2.54
N GLU A 143 2.24 -9.91 -3.24
CA GLU A 143 3.12 -11.06 -3.05
C GLU A 143 3.77 -11.08 -1.67
N LEU A 144 4.24 -9.93 -1.16
CA LEU A 144 4.76 -9.81 0.20
C LEU A 144 3.70 -10.17 1.26
N ASN A 145 2.46 -9.69 1.09
CA ASN A 145 1.36 -10.00 2.00
C ASN A 145 1.01 -11.49 1.97
N LYS A 146 1.05 -12.12 0.78
CA LYS A 146 0.89 -13.57 0.64
C LYS A 146 2.02 -14.35 1.33
N ILE A 147 3.28 -13.94 1.17
CA ILE A 147 4.43 -14.54 1.85
C ILE A 147 4.32 -14.37 3.38
N LEU A 148 3.79 -13.25 3.86
CA LEU A 148 3.51 -13.04 5.29
C LEU A 148 2.41 -13.99 5.80
N GLN A 149 1.32 -14.20 5.05
CA GLN A 149 0.28 -15.18 5.41
C GLN A 149 0.81 -16.62 5.41
N GLU A 150 1.59 -17.01 4.39
CA GLU A 150 2.26 -18.31 4.34
C GLU A 150 3.23 -18.49 5.53
N LYS A 151 3.95 -17.43 5.93
CA LYS A 151 4.81 -17.42 7.12
C LYS A 151 4.04 -17.52 8.43
N GLU A 152 2.90 -16.83 8.58
CA GLU A 152 2.06 -16.92 9.78
C GLU A 152 1.45 -18.32 9.92
N ALA A 153 1.02 -18.94 8.82
CA ALA A 153 0.57 -20.34 8.81
C ALA A 153 1.70 -21.30 9.24
N LEU A 154 2.90 -21.18 8.67
CA LEU A 154 4.06 -21.98 9.04
C LEU A 154 4.50 -21.76 10.50
N GLN A 155 4.44 -20.53 11.01
CA GLN A 155 4.69 -20.25 12.42
C GLN A 155 3.63 -20.89 13.32
N GLY A 156 2.37 -20.93 12.88
CA GLY A 156 1.31 -21.69 13.55
C GLY A 156 1.61 -23.19 13.62
N GLU A 157 2.05 -23.80 12.52
CA GLU A 157 2.46 -25.21 12.49
C GLU A 157 3.68 -25.48 13.39
N ILE A 158 4.70 -24.59 13.36
CA ILE A 158 5.87 -24.68 14.23
C ILE A 158 5.45 -24.62 15.71
N ASN A 159 4.62 -23.65 16.11
CA ASN A 159 4.14 -23.54 17.49
C ASN A 159 3.37 -24.80 17.95
N VAL A 160 2.60 -25.44 17.04
CA VAL A 160 1.90 -26.71 17.31
C VAL A 160 2.87 -27.89 17.42
N LEU A 161 3.97 -27.90 16.67
CA LEU A 161 5.02 -28.91 16.77
C LEU A 161 5.87 -28.73 18.04
N GLU A 162 6.20 -27.49 18.42
CA GLU A 162 6.88 -27.16 19.68
C GLU A 162 6.02 -27.56 20.89
N GLY A 163 4.70 -27.31 20.85
CA GLY A 163 3.77 -27.78 21.86
C GLY A 163 3.76 -29.31 22.00
N LYS A 164 3.72 -30.04 20.88
CA LYS A 164 3.82 -31.51 20.86
C LYS A 164 5.17 -32.01 21.36
N LEU A 165 6.26 -31.29 21.07
CA LEU A 165 7.60 -31.63 21.56
C LEU A 165 7.70 -31.44 23.08
N ALA A 166 7.16 -30.35 23.61
CA ALA A 166 7.07 -30.10 25.05
C ALA A 166 6.21 -31.16 25.77
N ASP A 167 5.11 -31.61 25.16
CA ASP A 167 4.29 -32.73 25.63
C ASP A 167 5.07 -34.05 25.65
N THR A 168 5.91 -34.33 24.65
CA THR A 168 6.78 -35.52 24.66
C THR A 168 7.90 -35.41 25.70
N ASP A 169 8.54 -34.25 25.85
CA ASP A 169 9.55 -34.01 26.89
C ASP A 169 8.96 -34.13 28.31
N ALA A 170 7.71 -33.69 28.50
CA ALA A 170 6.99 -33.87 29.76
C ALA A 170 6.71 -35.36 30.05
N LYS A 171 6.27 -36.13 29.04
CA LYS A 171 6.06 -37.58 29.15
C LYS A 171 7.37 -38.33 29.41
N ILE A 172 8.46 -37.95 28.73
CA ILE A 172 9.80 -38.51 28.97
C ILE A 172 10.25 -38.19 30.40
N LYS A 173 10.04 -36.97 30.90
CA LYS A 173 10.34 -36.61 32.30
C LYS A 173 9.55 -37.46 33.30
N VAL A 174 8.25 -37.66 33.08
CA VAL A 174 7.42 -38.56 33.92
C VAL A 174 7.97 -39.99 33.86
N ALA A 175 8.22 -40.55 32.67
CA ALA A 175 8.78 -41.90 32.53
C ALA A 175 10.17 -42.06 33.17
N THR A 176 11.03 -41.02 33.14
CA THR A 176 12.31 -41.04 33.87
C THR A 176 12.12 -40.92 35.39
N GLN A 177 11.12 -40.18 35.87
CA GLN A 177 10.80 -40.09 37.29
C GLN A 177 10.24 -41.43 37.82
N GLU A 178 9.40 -42.09 37.03
CA GLU A 178 8.89 -43.45 37.28
C GLU A 178 10.03 -44.47 37.26
N LYS A 179 10.96 -44.38 36.29
CA LYS A 179 12.16 -45.24 36.23
C LYS A 179 13.06 -45.07 37.46
N ILE A 180 13.32 -43.84 37.90
CA ILE A 180 14.09 -43.55 39.13
C ILE A 180 13.36 -44.10 40.38
N TYR A 181 12.01 -44.04 40.40
CA TYR A 181 11.22 -44.63 41.48
C TYR A 181 11.25 -46.16 41.49
N VAL A 182 11.27 -46.80 40.31
CA VAL A 182 11.47 -48.26 40.17
C VAL A 182 12.88 -48.66 40.58
N GLU A 183 13.92 -47.95 40.11
CA GLU A 183 15.32 -48.21 40.49
C GLU A 183 15.52 -48.07 42.02
N LEU A 184 14.86 -47.09 42.66
CA LEU A 184 14.87 -46.93 44.13
C LEU A 184 14.17 -48.08 44.86
N LEU A 185 13.13 -48.69 44.27
CA LEU A 185 12.45 -49.86 44.83
C LEU A 185 13.27 -51.15 44.61
N GLU A 186 13.95 -51.26 43.47
CA GLU A 186 14.89 -52.36 43.19
C GLU A 186 16.09 -52.30 44.14
N ASP A 187 16.69 -51.12 44.38
CA ASP A 187 17.75 -50.91 45.39
C ASP A 187 17.28 -51.31 46.81
N GLN A 188 16.02 -51.04 47.16
CA GLN A 188 15.45 -51.46 48.46
C GLN A 188 15.27 -52.99 48.55
N LEU A 189 14.87 -53.64 47.46
CA LEU A 189 14.75 -55.11 47.38
C LEU A 189 16.12 -55.80 47.38
N GLU A 190 17.10 -55.25 46.66
CA GLU A 190 18.50 -55.70 46.65
C GLU A 190 19.12 -55.56 48.05
N LYS A 191 18.83 -54.45 48.75
CA LYS A 191 19.25 -54.24 50.14
C LYS A 191 18.62 -55.24 51.12
N MET A 192 17.32 -55.52 51.01
CA MET A 192 16.68 -56.56 51.85
C MET A 192 17.22 -57.97 51.53
N ARG A 193 17.53 -58.28 50.27
CA ARG A 193 18.26 -59.50 49.89
C ARG A 193 19.62 -59.57 50.57
N LYS A 194 20.35 -58.45 50.60
CA LYS A 194 21.69 -58.39 51.19
C LYS A 194 21.66 -58.53 52.72
N GLU A 195 20.74 -57.85 53.40
CA GLU A 195 20.53 -57.97 54.85
C GLU A 195 20.14 -59.40 55.28
N LEU A 196 19.50 -60.19 54.39
CA LEU A 196 19.23 -61.63 54.58
C LEU A 196 20.42 -62.56 54.25
N SER A 197 21.53 -62.04 53.73
CA SER A 197 22.70 -62.84 53.31
C SER A 197 23.96 -62.65 54.16
N GLU A 198 23.97 -61.66 55.07
CA GLU A 198 25.13 -61.31 55.89
C GLU A 198 24.97 -61.64 57.41
N SER A 199 24.02 -62.52 57.77
CA SER A 199 23.98 -63.18 59.09
C SER A 199 24.56 -64.61 59.00
N GLY A 200 25.81 -64.79 59.45
CA GLY A 200 26.63 -65.98 59.17
C GLY A 200 26.34 -67.27 59.96
N GLU A 201 27.03 -68.34 59.56
CA GLU A 201 26.84 -69.73 60.01
C GLU A 201 27.86 -70.20 61.09
N ALA A 202 27.59 -71.37 61.69
CA ALA A 202 28.53 -72.37 62.25
C ALA A 202 29.37 -71.98 63.50
N HIS A 203 29.69 -72.88 64.46
CA HIS A 203 30.18 -74.26 64.35
C HIS A 203 29.93 -75.14 65.62
N GLU A 204 29.77 -76.46 65.38
CA GLU A 204 30.35 -77.66 66.07
C GLU A 204 30.39 -77.86 67.61
N GLY A 205 30.25 -79.13 68.07
CA GLY A 205 30.94 -79.61 69.29
C GLY A 205 30.41 -80.80 70.11
N THR A 206 30.74 -82.05 69.74
CA THR A 206 31.04 -83.22 70.63
C THR A 206 29.94 -83.88 71.52
N ASP A 207 30.32 -84.97 72.23
CA ASP A 207 29.49 -86.15 72.56
C ASP A 207 29.48 -86.63 74.04
N GLU A 208 28.52 -87.55 74.34
CA GLU A 208 28.57 -88.70 75.28
C GLU A 208 28.44 -88.61 76.85
N ILE A 209 27.47 -89.42 77.37
CA ILE A 209 27.54 -90.42 78.50
C ILE A 209 27.15 -90.09 79.99
N SER A 210 26.01 -90.70 80.42
CA SER A 210 25.61 -91.35 81.73
C SER A 210 25.55 -90.62 83.10
N GLY A 211 24.62 -91.07 84.00
CA GLY A 211 24.85 -91.05 85.47
C GLY A 211 23.68 -90.92 86.50
N ASP A 212 22.77 -91.91 86.62
CA ASP A 212 22.09 -92.50 87.82
C ASP A 212 21.48 -91.75 89.07
N GLU A 213 20.59 -92.51 89.78
CA GLU A 213 20.07 -92.45 91.19
C GLU A 213 19.19 -91.26 91.72
N GLU A 214 18.41 -91.38 92.82
CA GLU A 214 17.31 -92.32 93.22
C GLU A 214 16.48 -91.75 94.42
N LEU A 215 15.29 -92.32 94.77
CA LEU A 215 14.69 -92.57 96.12
C LEU A 215 13.13 -92.46 96.26
N GLN A 216 12.60 -93.01 97.38
CA GLN A 216 11.20 -93.51 97.61
C GLN A 216 10.51 -92.85 98.87
N PRO A 217 9.56 -93.45 99.70
CA PRO A 217 8.67 -94.64 99.67
C PRO A 217 7.19 -94.29 100.09
N ARG A 218 6.24 -95.05 100.72
CA ARG A 218 6.07 -96.42 101.31
C ARG A 218 4.56 -96.76 101.57
N ASN A 219 4.09 -98.03 101.58
CA ASN A 219 3.36 -98.74 102.70
C ASN A 219 2.71 -100.14 102.34
N SER A 220 2.36 -101.03 103.31
CA SER A 220 2.44 -102.54 103.18
C SER A 220 1.43 -103.47 103.98
N ASP A 221 1.67 -104.82 103.99
CA ASP A 221 1.30 -105.89 104.99
C ASP A 221 -0.06 -106.70 104.89
N LEU A 222 -0.35 -107.96 105.38
CA LEU A 222 0.28 -109.24 105.92
C LEU A 222 -0.88 -110.34 106.17
N TYR A 223 -0.84 -111.67 106.51
CA TYR A 223 0.10 -112.85 106.46
C TYR A 223 -0.48 -114.24 107.01
N TYR A 224 -0.33 -115.41 106.32
CA TYR A 224 -0.19 -116.87 106.76
C TYR A 224 -1.30 -117.91 107.26
N LEU A 225 -1.30 -119.13 106.63
CA LEU A 225 -1.29 -120.61 107.01
C LEU A 225 -2.21 -121.50 107.99
N ASN A 226 -2.72 -122.66 107.44
CA ASN A 226 -2.75 -124.14 107.85
C ASN A 226 -3.38 -124.78 109.17
N LYS A 227 -3.94 -126.05 109.11
CA LYS A 227 -3.77 -127.23 110.06
C LYS A 227 -4.71 -128.50 109.92
N GLU A 228 -4.13 -129.74 110.02
CA GLU A 228 -4.57 -131.15 110.42
C GLU A 228 -5.99 -131.76 110.12
N LEU A 229 -6.22 -133.08 109.92
CA LEU A 229 -5.62 -134.40 110.30
C LEU A 229 -6.20 -135.13 111.55
N SER A 230 -7.53 -135.13 111.75
CA SER A 230 -8.21 -135.94 112.79
C SER A 230 -9.54 -136.49 112.24
N LEU A 231 -9.94 -137.77 112.38
CA LEU A 231 -9.45 -138.87 113.22
C LEU A 231 -9.57 -140.23 112.49
N LEU A 232 -8.47 -140.97 112.33
CA LEU A 232 -8.47 -142.34 111.78
C LEU A 232 -9.12 -143.40 112.69
N LYS A 233 -9.30 -143.13 113.98
CA LYS A 233 -9.55 -144.15 115.02
C LYS A 233 -10.91 -144.90 114.97
N ALA A 234 -11.72 -144.74 113.93
CA ALA A 234 -12.85 -145.63 113.61
C ALA A 234 -12.40 -146.94 112.92
N GLU A 235 -11.22 -146.92 112.29
CA GLU A 235 -10.48 -147.99 111.60
C GLU A 235 -10.63 -149.41 112.20
N ASN A 236 -10.54 -149.57 113.52
CA ASN A 236 -10.40 -150.89 114.14
C ASN A 236 -11.69 -151.72 114.28
N ILE A 237 -12.87 -151.17 113.97
CA ILE A 237 -14.10 -151.98 113.85
C ILE A 237 -14.28 -152.48 112.41
N SER A 238 -13.79 -151.74 111.39
CA SER A 238 -13.79 -152.17 109.99
C SER A 238 -13.13 -153.54 109.82
N LEU A 239 -12.03 -153.80 110.53
CA LEU A 239 -11.20 -155.00 110.45
C LEU A 239 -11.93 -156.35 110.67
N LYS A 240 -13.21 -156.36 111.10
CA LYS A 240 -14.07 -157.56 111.12
C LYS A 240 -15.08 -157.65 109.98
N GLU A 241 -15.46 -156.52 109.37
CA GLU A 241 -16.11 -156.48 108.06
C GLU A 241 -15.09 -156.83 106.95
N ASP A 242 -13.86 -156.34 107.07
CA ASP A 242 -12.78 -156.53 106.10
C ASP A 242 -12.41 -158.02 105.90
N LEU A 243 -12.50 -158.85 106.96
CA LEU A 243 -12.33 -160.31 106.86
C LEU A 243 -13.50 -161.03 106.16
N ARG A 244 -14.64 -160.36 105.97
CA ARG A 244 -15.73 -160.82 105.10
C ARG A 244 -15.50 -160.31 103.66
N SER A 245 -15.05 -159.06 103.51
CA SER A 245 -14.62 -158.48 102.22
C SER A 245 -13.55 -159.32 101.53
N LEU A 246 -12.52 -159.78 102.26
CA LEU A 246 -11.46 -160.68 101.76
C LEU A 246 -11.96 -161.99 101.12
N LYS A 247 -13.23 -162.37 101.33
CA LYS A 247 -13.86 -163.54 100.69
C LYS A 247 -14.67 -163.20 99.44
N GLU A 248 -15.06 -161.94 99.24
CA GLU A 248 -15.60 -161.42 97.98
C GLU A 248 -14.47 -160.91 97.06
N GLU A 249 -13.42 -160.30 97.61
CA GLU A 249 -12.25 -159.83 96.83
C GLU A 249 -11.58 -160.95 96.03
N LEU A 250 -11.57 -162.19 96.54
CA LEU A 250 -11.04 -163.34 95.80
C LEU A 250 -11.79 -163.63 94.48
N SER A 251 -13.03 -163.14 94.34
CA SER A 251 -13.76 -163.16 93.06
C SER A 251 -13.39 -162.00 92.12
N ASN A 252 -12.94 -160.86 92.67
CA ASN A 252 -12.46 -159.71 91.91
C ASN A 252 -11.04 -159.90 91.34
N VAL A 253 -10.24 -160.83 91.87
CA VAL A 253 -8.89 -161.14 91.34
C VAL A 253 -8.94 -161.59 89.87
N ASN A 254 -10.03 -162.24 89.43
CA ASN A 254 -10.19 -162.61 88.02
C ASN A 254 -10.54 -161.42 87.10
N LEU A 255 -10.90 -160.25 87.65
CA LEU A 255 -11.21 -159.03 86.88
C LEU A 255 -10.01 -158.08 86.71
N THR A 256 -8.90 -158.30 87.43
CA THR A 256 -7.72 -157.42 87.31
C THR A 256 -6.89 -157.70 86.06
N ASP A 257 -6.82 -158.95 85.58
CA ASP A 257 -5.96 -159.33 84.46
C ASP A 257 -6.44 -158.76 83.12
N GLU A 258 -7.76 -158.71 82.88
CA GLU A 258 -8.33 -158.06 81.67
C GLU A 258 -7.98 -156.56 81.60
N ARG A 259 -7.83 -155.91 82.76
CA ARG A 259 -7.56 -154.47 82.85
C ARG A 259 -6.11 -154.12 82.48
N VAL A 260 -5.15 -155.02 82.70
CA VAL A 260 -3.76 -154.86 82.26
C VAL A 260 -3.66 -154.92 80.74
N ALA A 261 -4.35 -155.88 80.11
CA ALA A 261 -4.34 -156.07 78.66
C ALA A 261 -4.93 -154.87 77.87
N MET A 262 -5.83 -154.08 78.47
CA MET A 262 -6.30 -152.83 77.87
C MET A 262 -5.24 -151.74 77.87
N LEU A 263 -4.51 -151.55 78.97
CA LEU A 263 -3.56 -150.44 79.14
C LEU A 263 -2.34 -150.55 78.22
N GLU A 264 -1.85 -151.76 77.95
CA GLU A 264 -0.78 -151.98 76.96
C GLU A 264 -1.23 -151.62 75.53
N LYS A 265 -2.51 -151.83 75.23
CA LYS A 265 -3.12 -151.51 73.94
C LYS A 265 -3.30 -150.00 73.75
N GLU A 266 -3.68 -149.27 74.80
CA GLU A 266 -3.71 -147.80 74.80
C GLU A 266 -2.30 -147.20 74.66
N ARG A 267 -1.29 -147.76 75.35
CA ARG A 267 0.10 -147.30 75.21
C ARG A 267 0.62 -147.45 73.77
N SER A 268 0.30 -148.56 73.10
CA SER A 268 0.63 -148.78 71.69
C SER A 268 -0.02 -147.74 70.76
N CYS A 269 -1.27 -147.35 71.06
CA CYS A 269 -1.95 -146.29 70.33
C CYS A 269 -1.24 -144.93 70.47
N LEU A 270 -0.88 -144.54 71.71
CA LEU A 270 -0.18 -143.28 71.99
C LEU A 270 1.20 -143.17 71.31
N ASP A 271 1.99 -144.25 71.28
CA ASP A 271 3.30 -144.24 70.62
C ASP A 271 3.19 -144.00 69.10
N SER A 272 2.09 -144.44 68.48
CA SER A 272 1.80 -144.17 67.07
C SER A 272 1.43 -142.70 66.80
N THR A 273 0.70 -142.03 67.70
CA THR A 273 0.30 -140.63 67.53
C THR A 273 1.45 -139.66 67.77
N VAL A 274 2.40 -139.99 68.66
CA VAL A 274 3.62 -139.21 68.86
C VAL A 274 4.45 -139.18 67.57
N LYS A 275 4.69 -140.33 66.91
CA LYS A 275 5.47 -140.38 65.65
C LYS A 275 4.81 -139.60 64.51
N ASP A 276 3.48 -139.63 64.40
CA ASP A 276 2.74 -138.84 63.41
C ASP A 276 2.83 -137.31 63.68
N LEU A 277 2.87 -136.90 64.95
CA LEU A 277 3.12 -135.51 65.34
C LEU A 277 4.57 -135.06 65.10
N GLU A 278 5.57 -135.92 65.34
CA GLU A 278 6.99 -135.65 65.04
C GLU A 278 7.21 -135.45 63.52
N LEU A 279 6.59 -136.29 62.68
CA LEU A 279 6.63 -136.13 61.23
C LEU A 279 5.96 -134.82 60.76
N LYS A 280 4.85 -134.43 61.39
CA LYS A 280 4.18 -133.14 61.11
C LYS A 280 5.01 -131.94 61.56
N LEU A 281 5.74 -132.05 62.67
CA LEU A 281 6.66 -131.01 63.12
C LEU A 281 7.80 -130.80 62.11
N ALA A 282 8.42 -131.89 61.63
CA ALA A 282 9.46 -131.82 60.59
C ALA A 282 8.95 -131.16 59.30
N ALA A 283 7.77 -131.54 58.82
CA ALA A 283 7.13 -130.92 57.65
C ALA A 283 6.80 -129.42 57.85
N SER A 284 6.54 -128.98 59.08
CA SER A 284 6.31 -127.56 59.39
C SER A 284 7.59 -126.71 59.29
N GLN A 285 8.74 -127.26 59.71
CA GLN A 285 10.03 -126.57 59.64
C GLN A 285 10.51 -126.38 58.19
N GLU A 286 10.23 -127.33 57.30
CA GLU A 286 10.56 -127.20 55.87
C GLU A 286 9.82 -126.04 55.18
N ASN A 287 8.64 -125.64 55.68
CA ASN A 287 7.91 -124.50 55.13
C ASN A 287 8.43 -123.14 55.64
N LEU A 288 9.08 -123.10 56.81
CA LEU A 288 9.84 -121.92 57.27
C LEU A 288 11.04 -121.62 56.34
N ALA A 289 11.68 -122.66 55.80
CA ALA A 289 12.75 -122.51 54.81
C ALA A 289 12.28 -121.96 53.44
N LYS A 290 10.96 -121.91 53.19
CA LYS A 290 10.35 -121.37 51.95
C LYS A 290 9.93 -119.90 52.07
N LEU A 291 10.06 -119.28 53.25
CA LEU A 291 9.76 -117.85 53.48
C LEU A 291 10.94 -116.91 53.23
N SER A 292 12.17 -117.42 53.18
CA SER A 292 13.38 -116.62 52.93
C SER A 292 13.47 -116.00 51.52
N PRO A 293 13.04 -116.65 50.41
CA PRO A 293 13.08 -116.03 49.08
C PRO A 293 12.13 -114.84 48.97
N LEU A 294 10.92 -114.96 49.52
CA LEU A 294 9.89 -113.92 49.46
C LEU A 294 10.30 -112.65 50.23
N LYS A 295 11.08 -112.81 51.31
CA LYS A 295 11.70 -111.69 52.03
C LYS A 295 12.78 -110.98 51.20
N TYR A 296 13.51 -111.72 50.36
CA TYR A 296 14.49 -111.18 49.42
C TYR A 296 13.82 -110.45 48.25
N GLU A 297 12.71 -110.98 47.72
CA GLU A 297 11.89 -110.29 46.72
C GLU A 297 11.29 -108.98 47.26
N TYR A 298 10.80 -108.97 48.51
CA TYR A 298 10.31 -107.75 49.16
C TYR A 298 11.41 -106.68 49.27
N HIS A 299 12.64 -107.04 49.66
CA HIS A 299 13.77 -106.11 49.65
C HIS A 299 14.15 -105.65 48.24
N SER A 300 14.21 -106.56 47.26
CA SER A 300 14.50 -106.18 45.87
C SER A 300 13.43 -105.27 45.24
N LEU A 301 12.15 -105.42 45.63
CA LEU A 301 11.11 -104.46 45.27
C LEU A 301 11.29 -103.12 45.98
N LEU A 302 11.70 -103.10 47.25
CA LEU A 302 11.98 -101.87 47.98
C LEU A 302 13.16 -101.09 47.36
N GLU A 303 14.25 -101.77 47.00
CA GLU A 303 15.39 -101.21 46.26
C GLU A 303 14.99 -100.71 44.86
N LYS A 304 14.07 -101.43 44.17
CA LYS A 304 13.52 -100.98 42.88
C LYS A 304 12.64 -99.75 43.03
N VAL A 305 11.82 -99.66 44.07
CA VAL A 305 11.03 -98.46 44.38
C VAL A 305 11.94 -97.29 44.75
N GLN A 306 13.00 -97.51 45.53
CA GLN A 306 13.99 -96.47 45.85
C GLN A 306 14.77 -96.01 44.62
N SER A 307 15.22 -96.92 43.74
CA SER A 307 15.91 -96.52 42.50
C SER A 307 14.97 -95.86 41.49
N LEU A 308 13.69 -96.25 41.42
CA LEU A 308 12.68 -95.52 40.67
C LEU A 308 12.37 -94.14 41.28
N GLN A 309 12.39 -94.00 42.61
CA GLN A 309 12.26 -92.69 43.26
C GLN A 309 13.46 -91.80 42.94
N VAL A 310 14.69 -92.31 43.00
CA VAL A 310 15.90 -91.56 42.62
C VAL A 310 15.90 -91.19 41.14
N LEU A 311 15.38 -92.06 40.26
CA LEU A 311 15.19 -91.73 38.84
C LEU A 311 14.09 -90.69 38.63
N LEU A 312 13.00 -90.74 39.41
CA LEU A 312 11.94 -89.73 39.39
C LEU A 312 12.45 -88.38 39.90
N ASP A 313 13.20 -88.34 41.01
CA ASP A 313 13.82 -87.15 41.58
C ASP A 313 14.88 -86.54 40.66
N ASN A 314 15.55 -87.36 39.83
CA ASN A 314 16.47 -86.87 38.80
C ASN A 314 15.72 -86.40 37.55
N ALA A 315 14.62 -87.05 37.17
CA ALA A 315 13.77 -86.62 36.06
C ALA A 315 13.02 -85.31 36.37
N THR A 316 12.56 -85.11 37.62
CA THR A 316 12.00 -83.82 38.06
C THR A 316 13.08 -82.75 38.09
N LYS A 317 14.27 -83.00 38.65
CA LYS A 317 15.40 -82.04 38.57
C LYS A 317 15.78 -81.67 37.12
N GLN A 318 15.73 -82.62 36.18
CA GLN A 318 15.94 -82.34 34.76
C GLN A 318 14.77 -81.55 34.14
N ALA A 319 13.53 -81.82 34.53
CA ALA A 319 12.37 -81.04 34.12
C ALA A 319 12.38 -79.61 34.70
N ASP A 320 12.84 -79.43 35.95
CA ASP A 320 13.01 -78.14 36.60
C ASP A 320 14.16 -77.34 35.97
N GLN A 321 15.28 -77.99 35.63
CA GLN A 321 16.34 -77.37 34.83
C GLN A 321 15.85 -77.00 33.42
N ALA A 322 15.07 -77.85 32.75
CA ALA A 322 14.47 -77.54 31.46
C ALA A 322 13.44 -76.40 31.57
N SER A 323 12.69 -76.32 32.67
CA SER A 323 11.77 -75.24 33.00
C SER A 323 12.50 -73.92 33.25
N LEU A 324 13.62 -73.96 33.99
CA LEU A 324 14.51 -72.81 34.20
C LEU A 324 15.11 -72.32 32.88
N VAL A 325 15.59 -73.23 32.03
CA VAL A 325 16.13 -72.90 30.70
C VAL A 325 15.01 -72.39 29.77
N LEU A 326 13.79 -72.91 29.86
CA LEU A 326 12.62 -72.36 29.15
C LEU A 326 12.26 -70.96 29.65
N HIS A 327 12.29 -70.71 30.96
CA HIS A 327 12.06 -69.39 31.54
C HIS A 327 13.15 -68.40 31.11
N GLN A 328 14.43 -68.80 31.12
CA GLN A 328 15.53 -67.98 30.61
C GLN A 328 15.38 -67.73 29.10
N ASN A 329 14.95 -68.71 28.31
CA ASN A 329 14.68 -68.51 26.88
C ASN A 329 13.44 -67.62 26.63
N GLN A 330 12.41 -67.67 27.48
CA GLN A 330 11.29 -66.72 27.43
C GLN A 330 11.73 -65.31 27.83
N GLU A 331 12.62 -65.17 28.80
CA GLU A 331 13.16 -63.87 29.21
C GLU A 331 14.12 -63.30 28.17
N LEU A 332 14.94 -64.14 27.55
CA LEU A 332 15.78 -63.78 26.40
C LEU A 332 14.93 -63.41 25.18
N ARG A 333 13.84 -64.13 24.90
CA ARG A 333 12.84 -63.71 23.89
C ARG A 333 12.28 -62.34 24.25
N ARG A 334 11.72 -62.13 25.45
CA ARG A 334 11.26 -60.80 25.90
C ARG A 334 12.35 -59.71 25.84
N LYS A 335 13.63 -60.05 25.95
CA LYS A 335 14.75 -59.11 25.75
C LYS A 335 15.02 -58.84 24.26
N VAL A 336 14.95 -59.86 23.41
CA VAL A 336 15.00 -59.72 21.93
C VAL A 336 13.79 -58.94 21.43
N ASP A 337 12.56 -59.32 21.80
CA ASP A 337 11.31 -58.64 21.43
C ASP A 337 11.37 -57.13 21.75
N ARG A 338 11.84 -56.77 22.97
CA ARG A 338 12.04 -55.36 23.37
C ARG A 338 13.22 -54.68 22.67
N LEU A 339 14.25 -55.41 22.27
CA LEU A 339 15.35 -54.88 21.46
C LEU A 339 14.95 -54.70 20.00
N GLU A 340 14.07 -55.55 19.45
CA GLU A 340 13.48 -55.40 18.12
C GLU A 340 12.45 -54.26 18.10
N GLU A 341 11.65 -54.10 19.14
CA GLU A 341 10.76 -52.96 19.37
C GLU A 341 11.57 -51.66 19.48
N SER A 342 12.59 -51.60 20.34
CA SER A 342 13.47 -50.43 20.47
C SER A 342 14.31 -50.17 19.20
N LEU A 343 14.68 -51.20 18.44
CA LEU A 343 15.34 -51.06 17.14
C LEU A 343 14.36 -50.58 16.06
N ALA A 344 13.09 -50.98 16.11
CA ALA A 344 12.04 -50.47 15.24
C ALA A 344 11.74 -49.00 15.54
N GLU A 345 11.61 -48.62 16.82
CA GLU A 345 11.54 -47.23 17.26
C GLU A 345 12.76 -46.43 16.79
N ALA A 346 13.98 -46.92 17.05
CA ALA A 346 15.21 -46.25 16.62
C ALA A 346 15.32 -46.13 15.09
N ASN A 347 14.82 -47.10 14.32
CA ASN A 347 14.72 -47.01 12.87
C ASN A 347 13.62 -46.04 12.42
N VAL A 348 12.50 -45.93 13.14
CA VAL A 348 11.48 -44.90 12.89
C VAL A 348 12.03 -43.50 13.19
N TYR A 349 12.74 -43.31 14.30
CA TYR A 349 13.46 -42.06 14.60
C TYR A 349 14.53 -41.75 13.57
N LYS A 350 15.28 -42.76 13.09
CA LYS A 350 16.25 -42.59 12.01
C LYS A 350 15.58 -42.20 10.69
N LEU A 351 14.51 -42.88 10.29
CA LEU A 351 13.77 -42.58 9.06
C LEU A 351 13.05 -41.22 9.14
N SER A 352 12.57 -40.81 10.33
CA SER A 352 12.03 -39.47 10.54
C SER A 352 13.13 -38.41 10.54
N SER A 353 14.31 -38.70 11.08
CA SER A 353 15.49 -37.83 11.04
C SER A 353 16.00 -37.66 9.60
N GLU A 354 16.07 -38.74 8.82
CA GLU A 354 16.43 -38.70 7.38
C GLU A 354 15.39 -37.93 6.56
N LYS A 355 14.08 -38.11 6.83
CA LYS A 355 13.03 -37.28 6.22
C LYS A 355 13.08 -35.82 6.67
N LEU A 356 13.39 -35.54 7.93
CA LEU A 356 13.56 -34.18 8.47
C LEU A 356 14.81 -33.52 7.89
N GLN A 357 15.89 -34.27 7.66
CA GLN A 357 17.08 -33.79 6.95
C GLN A 357 16.76 -33.52 5.47
N GLN A 358 16.05 -34.41 4.78
CA GLN A 358 15.58 -34.16 3.41
C GLN A 358 14.64 -32.94 3.32
N TYR A 359 13.76 -32.75 4.30
CA TYR A 359 12.90 -31.57 4.37
C TYR A 359 13.69 -30.29 4.67
N ASN A 360 14.67 -30.34 5.58
CA ASN A 360 15.57 -29.20 5.86
C ASN A 360 16.46 -28.87 4.66
N GLU A 361 16.93 -29.86 3.90
CA GLU A 361 17.73 -29.65 2.69
C GLU A 361 16.86 -29.08 1.55
N LEU A 362 15.63 -29.57 1.38
CA LEU A 362 14.65 -29.01 0.45
C LEU A 362 14.22 -27.59 0.86
N MET A 363 14.09 -27.31 2.16
CA MET A 363 13.86 -25.97 2.69
C MET A 363 15.05 -25.05 2.42
N ARG A 364 16.29 -25.51 2.61
CA ARG A 364 17.51 -24.77 2.24
C ARG A 364 17.56 -24.47 0.75
N GLN A 365 17.27 -25.45 -0.12
CA GLN A 365 17.19 -25.25 -1.57
C GLN A 365 16.09 -24.26 -1.96
N LYS A 366 14.93 -24.29 -1.29
CA LYS A 366 13.85 -23.31 -1.49
C LYS A 366 14.21 -21.93 -0.98
N ILE A 367 14.85 -21.81 0.19
CA ILE A 367 15.35 -20.56 0.75
C ILE A 367 16.39 -19.96 -0.20
N GLN A 368 17.37 -20.75 -0.65
CA GLN A 368 18.35 -20.31 -1.63
C GLN A 368 17.70 -19.88 -2.95
N LEU A 369 16.71 -20.61 -3.48
CA LEU A 369 15.96 -20.20 -4.68
C LEU A 369 15.08 -18.95 -4.47
N LEU A 370 14.71 -18.63 -3.22
CA LEU A 370 14.02 -17.40 -2.85
C LEU A 370 15.02 -16.24 -2.67
N GLU A 371 16.20 -16.50 -2.10
CA GLU A 371 17.31 -15.54 -1.99
C GLU A 371 17.83 -15.18 -3.40
N GLU A 372 18.09 -16.16 -4.27
CA GLU A 372 18.45 -15.95 -5.69
C GLU A 372 17.33 -15.30 -6.52
N ARG A 373 16.09 -15.26 -6.03
CA ARG A 373 14.98 -14.50 -6.65
C ARG A 373 14.84 -13.10 -6.08
N LEU A 374 15.07 -12.94 -4.78
CA LEU A 374 15.09 -11.66 -4.09
C LEU A 374 16.26 -10.83 -4.60
N GLU A 375 17.46 -11.40 -4.68
CA GLU A 375 18.67 -10.75 -5.21
C GLU A 375 18.47 -10.28 -6.65
N ARG A 376 17.89 -11.11 -7.54
CA ARG A 376 17.51 -10.66 -8.90
C ARG A 376 16.39 -9.63 -8.93
N SER A 377 15.42 -9.71 -8.02
CA SER A 377 14.38 -8.68 -7.90
C SER A 377 14.97 -7.36 -7.41
N ASP A 378 15.94 -7.40 -6.51
CA ASP A 378 16.66 -6.23 -6.01
C ASP A 378 17.59 -5.67 -7.09
N GLU A 379 18.27 -6.52 -7.89
CA GLU A 379 19.02 -6.11 -9.10
C GLU A 379 18.12 -5.46 -10.16
N GLU A 380 16.94 -6.03 -10.43
CA GLU A 380 15.95 -5.44 -11.35
C GLU A 380 15.42 -4.11 -10.79
N ILE A 381 15.12 -4.03 -9.49
CA ILE A 381 14.68 -2.80 -8.81
C ILE A 381 15.78 -1.74 -8.84
N ASP A 382 17.04 -2.07 -8.55
CA ASP A 382 18.18 -1.14 -8.60
C ASP A 382 18.48 -0.70 -10.05
N SER A 383 18.30 -1.57 -11.03
CA SER A 383 18.37 -1.24 -12.46
C SER A 383 17.27 -0.24 -12.86
N TYR A 384 16.02 -0.48 -12.44
CA TYR A 384 14.94 0.50 -12.63
C TYR A 384 15.20 1.80 -11.87
N ILE A 385 15.72 1.76 -10.64
CA ILE A 385 16.10 2.94 -9.86
C ILE A 385 17.23 3.71 -10.56
N HIS A 386 18.21 3.03 -11.17
CA HIS A 386 19.26 3.68 -11.95
C HIS A 386 18.68 4.38 -13.18
N LEU A 387 17.83 3.70 -13.95
CA LEU A 387 17.13 4.30 -15.10
C LEU A 387 16.23 5.47 -14.69
N TYR A 388 15.58 5.41 -13.52
CA TYR A 388 14.84 6.54 -12.95
C TYR A 388 15.76 7.66 -12.47
N GLN A 389 16.93 7.37 -11.90
CA GLN A 389 17.90 8.39 -11.50
C GLN A 389 18.55 9.07 -12.71
N GLU A 390 18.85 8.33 -13.77
CA GLU A 390 19.31 8.87 -15.05
C GLU A 390 18.21 9.71 -15.71
N SER A 391 16.98 9.20 -15.81
CA SER A 391 15.86 9.96 -16.37
C SER A 391 15.51 11.21 -15.52
N MET A 392 15.58 11.13 -14.18
CA MET A 392 15.42 12.30 -13.31
C MET A 392 16.61 13.26 -13.41
N LYS A 393 17.82 12.77 -13.70
CA LYS A 393 19.00 13.62 -13.95
C LYS A 393 18.91 14.30 -15.30
N GLU A 394 18.52 13.59 -16.37
CA GLU A 394 18.23 14.19 -17.68
C GLU A 394 17.08 15.20 -17.59
N PHE A 395 16.03 14.90 -16.82
CA PHE A 395 14.97 15.86 -16.52
C PHE A 395 15.50 17.05 -15.71
N GLN A 396 16.36 16.84 -14.72
CA GLN A 396 16.94 17.92 -13.93
C GLN A 396 17.94 18.76 -14.73
N ASP A 397 18.69 18.16 -15.65
CA ASP A 397 19.68 18.83 -16.51
C ASP A 397 18.99 19.55 -17.68
N THR A 398 17.90 19.01 -18.23
CA THR A 398 17.02 19.74 -19.17
C THR A 398 16.22 20.84 -18.45
N LEU A 399 15.75 20.64 -17.22
CA LEU A 399 15.14 21.68 -16.40
C LEU A 399 16.16 22.74 -15.98
N ASN A 400 17.41 22.38 -15.69
CA ASN A 400 18.51 23.33 -15.47
C ASN A 400 18.83 24.10 -16.76
N THR A 401 18.84 23.44 -17.92
CA THR A 401 19.04 24.08 -19.22
C THR A 401 17.89 25.03 -19.54
N LEU A 402 16.64 24.60 -19.37
CA LEU A 402 15.44 25.43 -19.49
C LEU A 402 15.39 26.54 -18.44
N LYS A 403 16.02 26.38 -17.28
CA LYS A 403 16.13 27.41 -16.23
C LYS A 403 17.25 28.41 -16.51
N GLU A 404 18.38 27.98 -17.07
CA GLU A 404 19.38 28.89 -17.63
C GLU A 404 18.82 29.64 -18.83
N GLU A 405 18.11 28.96 -19.71
CA GLU A 405 17.46 29.57 -20.86
C GLU A 405 16.26 30.42 -20.44
N SER A 406 15.54 30.09 -19.36
CA SER A 406 14.50 30.92 -18.73
C SER A 406 15.10 32.11 -17.96
N ASN A 407 16.34 32.01 -17.45
CA ASN A 407 17.06 33.17 -16.89
C ASN A 407 17.61 34.07 -18.01
N ARG A 408 18.06 33.51 -19.14
CA ARG A 408 18.45 34.27 -20.35
C ARG A 408 17.22 34.94 -20.99
N ARG A 409 16.13 34.19 -21.18
CA ARG A 409 14.80 34.71 -21.54
C ARG A 409 14.19 35.57 -20.43
N GLY A 410 14.64 35.50 -19.18
CA GLY A 410 14.16 36.31 -18.05
C GLY A 410 14.50 37.80 -18.19
N ILE A 411 15.31 38.13 -19.19
CA ILE A 411 15.67 39.48 -19.61
C ILE A 411 14.78 39.97 -20.79
N ASP A 412 14.03 39.07 -21.46
CA ASP A 412 13.27 39.35 -22.71
C ASP A 412 11.81 38.85 -22.75
N GLY A 413 11.43 37.88 -21.92
CA GLY A 413 10.20 37.06 -22.06
C GLY A 413 8.87 37.76 -21.73
N PRO A 414 7.73 37.16 -22.08
CA PRO A 414 6.40 37.65 -21.71
C PRO A 414 6.18 37.53 -20.20
N VAL A 415 5.51 38.53 -19.62
CA VAL A 415 5.34 38.65 -18.15
C VAL A 415 4.15 37.86 -17.61
N ASP A 416 3.21 37.47 -18.48
CA ASP A 416 1.99 36.76 -18.09
C ASP A 416 2.25 35.38 -17.44
N ASP A 417 3.36 34.70 -17.77
CA ASP A 417 3.71 33.37 -17.26
C ASP A 417 4.31 33.37 -15.83
N MET A 418 4.46 34.54 -15.18
CA MET A 418 5.05 34.63 -13.85
C MET A 418 4.16 34.01 -12.75
N PRO A 419 4.69 33.14 -11.86
CA PRO A 419 3.93 32.47 -10.80
C PRO A 419 3.23 33.42 -9.81
N TRP A 420 2.14 32.96 -9.21
CA TRP A 420 1.30 33.78 -8.31
C TRP A 420 2.01 34.16 -7.00
N GLU A 421 2.98 33.36 -6.57
CA GLU A 421 3.86 33.61 -5.43
C GLU A 421 4.67 34.90 -5.60
N PHE A 422 5.06 35.24 -6.83
CA PHE A 422 5.76 36.49 -7.15
C PHE A 422 4.83 37.71 -7.02
N TRP A 423 3.64 37.64 -7.64
CA TRP A 423 2.67 38.73 -7.62
C TRP A 423 2.10 38.99 -6.22
N SER A 424 1.85 37.94 -5.43
CA SER A 424 1.42 38.06 -4.04
C SER A 424 2.51 38.64 -3.13
N GLN A 425 3.79 38.34 -3.35
CA GLN A 425 4.89 39.04 -2.66
C GLN A 425 4.93 40.53 -3.00
N MET A 426 4.69 40.92 -4.26
CA MET A 426 4.61 42.33 -4.64
C MET A 426 3.41 43.06 -4.01
N LEU A 427 2.23 42.43 -3.92
CA LEU A 427 1.08 43.00 -3.21
C LEU A 427 1.40 43.24 -1.73
N LEU A 428 1.97 42.25 -1.04
CA LEU A 428 2.37 42.38 0.37
C LEU A 428 3.41 43.48 0.61
N MET A 429 4.32 43.71 -0.35
CA MET A 429 5.29 44.81 -0.30
C MET A 429 4.61 46.19 -0.44
N ILE A 430 3.68 46.33 -1.39
CA ILE A 430 2.90 47.57 -1.59
C ILE A 430 2.02 47.85 -0.35
N ASP A 431 1.37 46.81 0.20
CA ASP A 431 0.56 46.92 1.41
C ASP A 431 1.40 47.31 2.63
N GLY A 432 2.62 46.77 2.76
CA GLY A 432 3.59 47.18 3.78
C GLY A 432 3.97 48.66 3.65
N TRP A 433 4.28 49.13 2.44
CA TRP A 433 4.59 50.54 2.19
C TRP A 433 3.42 51.49 2.46
N LEU A 434 2.18 51.06 2.23
CA LEU A 434 0.99 51.82 2.60
C LEU A 434 0.82 51.90 4.12
N LEU A 435 0.99 50.78 4.84
CA LEU A 435 0.92 50.72 6.31
C LEU A 435 2.00 51.61 6.97
N GLU A 436 3.20 51.62 6.40
CA GLU A 436 4.31 52.49 6.85
C GLU A 436 4.21 53.94 6.33
N LYS A 437 3.17 54.28 5.54
CA LYS A 437 2.93 55.60 4.94
C LYS A 437 4.07 56.12 4.05
N LYS A 438 4.82 55.19 3.43
CA LYS A 438 5.86 55.47 2.43
C LYS A 438 5.29 55.77 1.03
N VAL A 439 4.04 55.37 0.79
CA VAL A 439 3.29 55.52 -0.48
C VAL A 439 1.88 56.05 -0.14
N SER A 440 1.27 56.85 -1.01
CA SER A 440 -0.10 57.34 -0.79
C SER A 440 -1.15 56.26 -1.02
N ALA A 441 -2.41 56.49 -0.60
CA ALA A 441 -3.49 55.55 -0.86
C ALA A 441 -3.77 55.41 -2.37
N ASP A 442 -3.80 56.53 -3.10
CA ASP A 442 -4.06 56.56 -4.53
C ASP A 442 -2.93 55.86 -5.32
N ASP A 443 -1.66 56.12 -4.94
CA ASP A 443 -0.50 55.44 -5.52
C ASP A 443 -0.54 53.92 -5.26
N ALA A 444 -0.87 53.51 -4.03
CA ALA A 444 -0.94 52.10 -3.65
C ALA A 444 -2.03 51.34 -4.44
N ASP A 445 -3.20 51.95 -4.65
CA ASP A 445 -4.27 51.34 -5.45
C ASP A 445 -3.92 51.27 -6.94
N VAL A 446 -3.17 52.23 -7.48
CA VAL A 446 -2.59 52.12 -8.84
C VAL A 446 -1.61 50.95 -8.92
N LEU A 447 -0.66 50.83 -7.99
CA LEU A 447 0.34 49.74 -7.98
C LEU A 447 -0.32 48.37 -7.81
N ARG A 448 -1.29 48.24 -6.89
CA ARG A 448 -2.13 47.03 -6.75
C ARG A 448 -2.80 46.70 -8.08
N GLY A 449 -3.40 47.69 -8.74
CA GLY A 449 -4.04 47.53 -10.05
C GLY A 449 -3.08 47.02 -11.13
N MET A 450 -1.83 47.50 -11.15
CA MET A 450 -0.79 47.02 -12.09
C MET A 450 -0.36 45.58 -11.79
N VAL A 451 -0.22 45.20 -10.50
CA VAL A 451 0.08 43.81 -10.10
C VAL A 451 -1.07 42.86 -10.46
N TRP A 452 -2.32 43.22 -10.15
CA TRP A 452 -3.50 42.39 -10.46
C TRP A 452 -3.69 42.12 -11.96
N LYS A 453 -3.19 43.01 -12.82
CA LYS A 453 -3.20 42.86 -14.30
C LYS A 453 -1.89 42.33 -14.88
N ARG A 454 -0.89 41.98 -14.06
CA ARG A 454 0.45 41.51 -14.49
C ARG A 454 1.18 42.49 -15.43
N GLU A 455 1.01 43.81 -15.25
CA GLU A 455 1.56 44.81 -16.19
C GLU A 455 3.10 44.78 -16.22
N ARG A 456 3.70 44.52 -17.40
CA ARG A 456 5.17 44.38 -17.61
C ARG A 456 6.01 45.49 -16.97
N LEU A 457 5.50 46.73 -16.96
CA LEU A 457 6.17 47.88 -16.34
C LEU A 457 6.48 47.70 -14.84
N ILE A 458 5.61 47.04 -14.07
CA ILE A 458 5.84 46.84 -12.62
C ILE A 458 6.79 45.66 -12.36
N PHE A 459 6.77 44.65 -13.23
CA PHE A 459 7.75 43.56 -13.25
C PHE A 459 9.16 44.09 -13.56
N ASP A 460 9.31 44.88 -14.64
CA ASP A 460 10.59 45.47 -15.05
C ASP A 460 11.15 46.41 -13.97
N ALA A 461 10.29 47.18 -13.29
CA ALA A 461 10.68 48.03 -12.18
C ALA A 461 11.17 47.23 -10.95
N TYR A 462 10.48 46.14 -10.60
CA TYR A 462 10.88 45.25 -9.52
C TYR A 462 12.21 44.55 -9.81
N MET A 463 12.34 43.93 -10.99
CA MET A 463 13.55 43.22 -11.40
C MET A 463 14.76 44.15 -11.46
N ALA A 464 14.59 45.39 -11.96
CA ALA A 464 15.65 46.41 -11.96
C ALA A 464 16.04 46.95 -10.56
N CYS A 465 15.33 46.57 -9.50
CA CYS A 465 15.58 47.01 -8.12
C CYS A 465 15.69 45.89 -7.08
N LYS A 466 15.62 44.61 -7.51
CA LYS A 466 15.63 43.41 -6.66
C LYS A 466 16.86 43.31 -5.73
N GLU A 467 17.97 43.94 -6.09
CA GLU A 467 19.23 43.96 -5.35
C GLU A 467 19.60 45.38 -4.82
N LYS A 468 18.64 46.32 -4.84
CA LYS A 468 18.86 47.74 -4.49
C LYS A 468 18.28 48.10 -3.12
N THR A 469 18.56 49.33 -2.67
CA THR A 469 18.00 49.83 -1.42
C THR A 469 16.50 50.07 -1.53
N GLU A 470 15.79 49.97 -0.40
CA GLU A 470 14.33 50.16 -0.36
C GLU A 470 13.91 51.54 -0.88
N HIS A 471 14.73 52.57 -0.66
CA HIS A 471 14.46 53.92 -1.14
C HIS A 471 14.54 54.03 -2.67
N GLU A 472 15.45 53.28 -3.31
CA GLU A 472 15.50 53.17 -4.78
C GLU A 472 14.30 52.39 -5.33
N MET A 473 13.88 51.31 -4.66
CA MET A 473 12.62 50.61 -4.99
C MET A 473 11.43 51.55 -4.92
N LEU A 474 11.23 52.23 -3.79
CA LEU A 474 10.13 53.18 -3.58
C LEU A 474 10.14 54.28 -4.65
N THR A 475 11.29 54.87 -4.95
CA THR A 475 11.42 55.89 -6.00
C THR A 475 11.09 55.33 -7.38
N ARG A 476 11.49 54.09 -7.68
CA ARG A 476 11.17 53.40 -8.94
C ARG A 476 9.68 53.11 -9.07
N PHE A 477 9.03 52.64 -8.01
CA PHE A 477 7.59 52.31 -8.02
C PHE A 477 6.73 53.59 -8.05
N LEU A 478 7.10 54.62 -7.29
CA LEU A 478 6.47 55.93 -7.39
C LEU A 478 6.71 56.60 -8.76
N SER A 479 7.74 56.21 -9.52
CA SER A 479 7.93 56.62 -10.93
C SER A 479 7.05 55.86 -11.94
N LEU A 480 6.26 54.88 -11.48
CA LEU A 480 5.18 54.26 -12.27
C LEU A 480 3.81 54.88 -11.99
N THR A 481 3.55 55.26 -10.73
CA THR A 481 2.29 55.92 -10.30
C THR A 481 2.28 57.40 -10.63
N SER A 482 3.42 58.06 -10.49
CA SER A 482 3.74 59.26 -11.26
C SER A 482 3.60 58.88 -12.72
N THR A 483 2.47 59.22 -13.34
CA THR A 483 2.20 58.82 -14.72
C THR A 483 3.39 59.22 -15.57
N PRO A 484 4.03 58.29 -16.31
CA PRO A 484 4.94 58.71 -17.36
C PRO A 484 4.12 59.64 -18.26
N THR A 485 4.61 60.85 -18.49
CA THR A 485 3.93 61.82 -19.34
C THR A 485 3.90 61.25 -20.73
N ARG A 486 2.85 60.47 -21.04
CA ARG A 486 2.57 59.91 -22.36
C ARG A 486 2.65 61.10 -23.30
N SER A 487 3.68 61.11 -24.15
CA SER A 487 3.97 62.22 -25.05
C SER A 487 2.68 62.63 -25.73
N ALA A 488 2.30 63.89 -25.54
CA ALA A 488 0.95 64.39 -25.79
C ALA A 488 0.57 64.24 -27.27
N LEU A 489 0.05 63.05 -27.63
CA LEU A 489 -0.07 62.63 -29.02
C LEU A 489 -0.81 63.69 -29.83
N HIS A 490 -0.25 64.03 -30.99
CA HIS A 490 -0.89 64.89 -31.98
C HIS A 490 -1.80 64.02 -32.85
N VAL A 491 -3.10 64.11 -32.57
CA VAL A 491 -4.17 63.39 -33.29
C VAL A 491 -4.90 64.38 -34.19
N ILE A 492 -4.98 64.05 -35.49
CA ILE A 492 -5.78 64.82 -36.44
C ILE A 492 -6.91 63.94 -36.94
N HIS A 493 -8.15 64.30 -36.61
CA HIS A 493 -9.33 63.67 -37.19
C HIS A 493 -9.64 64.29 -38.55
N ILE A 494 -9.90 63.47 -39.57
CA ILE A 494 -10.40 63.90 -40.87
C ILE A 494 -11.78 63.26 -41.04
N ALA A 495 -12.82 64.07 -41.26
CA ALA A 495 -14.21 63.62 -41.32
C ALA A 495 -15.02 64.42 -42.35
N ALA A 496 -16.23 63.94 -42.66
CA ALA A 496 -17.25 64.71 -43.37
C ALA A 496 -18.20 65.48 -42.41
N GLU A 497 -18.37 65.00 -41.18
CA GLU A 497 -19.28 65.58 -40.18
C GLU A 497 -18.57 65.94 -38.87
N MET A 498 -19.07 66.97 -38.19
CA MET A 498 -18.77 67.34 -36.82
C MET A 498 -19.98 68.07 -36.20
N ALA A 499 -20.46 67.57 -35.06
CA ALA A 499 -21.50 68.24 -34.30
C ALA A 499 -20.96 69.51 -33.60
N PRO A 500 -21.75 70.58 -33.47
CA PRO A 500 -23.10 70.80 -34.02
C PRO A 500 -23.11 71.49 -35.40
N VAL A 501 -21.94 71.69 -36.03
CA VAL A 501 -21.75 72.61 -37.17
C VAL A 501 -22.07 71.99 -38.54
N ALA A 502 -21.79 70.70 -38.71
CA ALA A 502 -22.02 69.92 -39.92
C ALA A 502 -22.42 68.50 -39.50
N LYS A 503 -23.72 68.26 -39.32
CA LYS A 503 -24.25 67.00 -38.79
C LYS A 503 -25.46 66.53 -39.60
N VAL A 504 -25.45 65.24 -39.93
CA VAL A 504 -26.57 64.50 -40.52
C VAL A 504 -26.84 63.24 -39.71
N GLY A 505 -25.79 62.48 -39.35
CA GLY A 505 -25.88 61.22 -38.62
C GLY A 505 -25.23 61.26 -37.23
N GLY A 506 -24.89 60.07 -36.73
CA GLY A 506 -24.13 59.89 -35.48
C GLY A 506 -22.63 60.18 -35.61
N LEU A 507 -22.08 60.20 -36.84
CA LEU A 507 -20.67 60.47 -37.11
C LEU A 507 -20.21 61.79 -36.47
N GLY A 508 -20.96 62.87 -36.69
CA GLY A 508 -20.61 64.18 -36.13
C GLY A 508 -20.57 64.22 -34.60
N ASP A 509 -21.40 63.43 -33.91
CA ASP A 509 -21.36 63.31 -32.44
C ASP A 509 -20.12 62.55 -31.99
N VAL A 510 -19.77 61.44 -32.67
CA VAL A 510 -18.59 60.63 -32.33
C VAL A 510 -17.30 61.43 -32.52
N VAL A 511 -17.13 62.11 -33.65
CA VAL A 511 -15.95 62.97 -33.91
C VAL A 511 -15.77 64.00 -32.79
N THR A 512 -16.85 64.67 -32.39
CA THR A 512 -16.83 65.73 -31.38
C THR A 512 -16.59 65.18 -29.97
N GLY A 513 -17.28 64.09 -29.61
CA GLY A 513 -17.17 63.44 -28.31
C GLY A 513 -15.81 62.80 -28.08
N LEU A 514 -15.29 62.08 -29.10
CA LEU A 514 -13.95 61.49 -29.08
C LEU A 514 -12.88 62.56 -28.99
N SER A 515 -12.97 63.62 -29.80
CA SER A 515 -12.00 64.72 -29.78
C SER A 515 -11.94 65.39 -28.40
N LYS A 516 -13.09 65.68 -27.78
CA LYS A 516 -13.15 66.20 -26.40
C LYS A 516 -12.57 65.22 -25.38
N ALA A 517 -12.82 63.92 -25.53
CA ALA A 517 -12.30 62.89 -24.62
C ALA A 517 -10.78 62.73 -24.71
N LEU A 518 -10.21 62.88 -25.91
CA LEU A 518 -8.76 62.87 -26.15
C LEU A 518 -8.10 64.16 -25.66
N GLN A 519 -8.68 65.34 -25.94
CA GLN A 519 -8.21 66.63 -25.45
C GLN A 519 -8.19 66.66 -23.90
N LYS A 520 -9.23 66.14 -23.24
CA LYS A 520 -9.29 65.98 -21.78
C LYS A 520 -8.25 65.01 -21.20
N LYS A 521 -7.68 64.13 -22.01
CA LYS A 521 -6.56 63.24 -21.65
C LYS A 521 -5.19 63.87 -21.92
N GLY A 522 -5.15 65.14 -22.33
CA GLY A 522 -3.91 65.88 -22.59
C GLY A 522 -3.33 65.68 -24.00
N HIS A 523 -4.08 65.10 -24.94
CA HIS A 523 -3.65 64.99 -26.34
C HIS A 523 -3.89 66.29 -27.11
N LEU A 524 -3.02 66.60 -28.07
CA LEU A 524 -3.27 67.68 -29.03
C LEU A 524 -4.20 67.14 -30.11
N VAL A 525 -5.45 67.61 -30.12
CA VAL A 525 -6.47 67.15 -31.07
C VAL A 525 -6.88 68.29 -31.99
N GLU A 526 -6.87 68.02 -33.29
CA GLU A 526 -7.37 68.93 -34.34
C GLU A 526 -8.33 68.17 -35.27
N ILE A 527 -9.29 68.88 -35.88
CA ILE A 527 -10.25 68.28 -36.83
C ILE A 527 -10.15 69.00 -38.18
N VAL A 528 -10.18 68.23 -39.28
CA VAL A 528 -10.25 68.74 -40.65
C VAL A 528 -11.59 68.35 -41.28
N LEU A 529 -12.30 69.35 -41.83
CA LEU A 529 -13.62 69.22 -42.45
C LEU A 529 -13.69 69.95 -43.80
N PRO A 530 -14.60 69.57 -44.72
CA PRO A 530 -14.98 70.41 -45.84
C PRO A 530 -15.74 71.65 -45.35
N LYS A 531 -15.53 72.80 -45.98
CA LYS A 531 -16.33 74.01 -45.74
C LYS A 531 -17.62 73.98 -46.57
N TYR A 532 -18.65 73.32 -46.05
CA TYR A 532 -19.97 73.31 -46.72
C TYR A 532 -20.65 74.69 -46.67
N ASP A 533 -21.45 75.00 -47.67
CA ASP A 533 -22.28 76.21 -47.70
C ASP A 533 -23.47 76.15 -46.73
N CYS A 534 -23.96 74.95 -46.41
CA CYS A 534 -25.10 74.71 -45.51
C CYS A 534 -24.74 74.45 -44.03
N MET A 535 -23.48 74.63 -43.62
CA MET A 535 -23.08 74.49 -42.20
C MET A 535 -23.79 75.49 -41.29
N ASN A 536 -23.95 75.15 -40.01
CA ASN A 536 -24.43 76.09 -39.01
C ASN A 536 -23.31 77.02 -38.52
N TYR A 537 -22.99 78.03 -39.35
CA TYR A 537 -21.95 79.03 -39.09
C TYR A 537 -22.11 79.79 -37.76
N ASN A 538 -23.31 79.86 -37.18
CA ASN A 538 -23.55 80.51 -35.89
C ASN A 538 -22.93 79.76 -34.69
N LEU A 539 -22.57 78.49 -34.87
CA LEU A 539 -21.96 77.63 -33.85
C LEU A 539 -20.44 77.46 -34.07
N ILE A 540 -19.85 78.32 -34.91
CA ILE A 540 -18.41 78.38 -35.19
C ILE A 540 -17.86 79.66 -34.56
N HIS A 541 -16.85 79.53 -33.69
CA HIS A 541 -16.17 80.67 -33.07
C HIS A 541 -14.82 80.96 -33.75
N ASP A 542 -14.38 82.21 -33.72
CA ASP A 542 -13.08 82.68 -34.23
C ASP A 542 -12.76 82.31 -35.70
N LEU A 543 -13.80 82.10 -36.53
CA LEU A 543 -13.65 81.70 -37.93
C LEU A 543 -12.88 82.75 -38.75
N ARG A 544 -11.66 82.39 -39.13
CA ARG A 544 -10.73 83.23 -39.91
C ARG A 544 -10.07 82.44 -41.02
N SER A 545 -9.86 83.05 -42.18
CA SER A 545 -9.03 82.44 -43.21
C SER A 545 -7.55 82.57 -42.86
N LEU A 546 -6.78 81.51 -43.06
CA LEU A 546 -5.33 81.59 -43.07
C LEU A 546 -4.87 82.23 -44.38
N ASP A 547 -3.81 83.03 -44.31
CA ASP A 547 -3.14 83.63 -45.48
C ASP A 547 -2.12 82.62 -46.06
N VAL A 548 -2.65 81.45 -46.46
CA VAL A 548 -1.90 80.30 -46.99
C VAL A 548 -2.71 79.71 -48.13
N GLU A 549 -2.23 79.85 -49.37
CA GLU A 549 -2.82 79.18 -50.53
C GLU A 549 -2.34 77.73 -50.58
N VAL A 550 -3.21 76.77 -50.24
CA VAL A 550 -2.89 75.33 -50.34
C VAL A 550 -3.33 74.81 -51.70
N GLU A 551 -2.39 74.48 -52.58
CA GLU A 551 -2.70 73.90 -53.89
C GLU A 551 -2.72 72.37 -53.85
N SER A 552 -3.72 71.76 -54.50
CA SER A 552 -3.93 70.31 -54.56
C SER A 552 -4.19 69.81 -55.98
N TYR A 553 -3.56 68.71 -56.35
CA TYR A 553 -3.75 68.05 -57.64
C TYR A 553 -5.16 67.44 -57.78
N PHE A 554 -5.85 67.73 -58.89
CA PHE A 554 -7.04 67.01 -59.31
C PHE A 554 -7.22 67.00 -60.84
N ASP A 555 -7.69 65.88 -61.41
CA ASP A 555 -8.03 65.72 -62.84
C ASP A 555 -6.97 66.29 -63.84
N GLY A 556 -5.68 66.24 -63.47
CA GLY A 556 -4.54 66.73 -64.28
C GLY A 556 -4.04 68.15 -63.95
N TYR A 557 -4.72 68.89 -63.09
CA TYR A 557 -4.44 70.30 -62.78
C TYR A 557 -4.17 70.52 -61.27
N LEU A 558 -3.58 71.67 -60.93
CA LEU A 558 -3.52 72.15 -59.54
C LEU A 558 -4.68 73.12 -59.28
N PHE A 559 -5.40 72.89 -58.18
CA PHE A 559 -6.48 73.76 -57.72
C PHE A 559 -6.17 74.34 -56.34
N ARG A 560 -6.50 75.61 -56.14
CA ARG A 560 -6.32 76.31 -54.87
C ARG A 560 -7.40 75.93 -53.87
N ASN A 561 -7.00 75.84 -52.60
CA ASN A 561 -7.87 75.65 -51.47
C ASN A 561 -7.67 76.81 -50.51
N LYS A 562 -8.76 77.46 -50.12
CA LYS A 562 -8.74 78.45 -49.04
C LYS A 562 -8.94 77.73 -47.72
N ILE A 563 -7.98 77.89 -46.81
CA ILE A 563 -8.00 77.25 -45.50
C ILE A 563 -8.59 78.22 -44.48
N TRP A 564 -9.56 77.76 -43.70
CA TRP A 564 -10.10 78.50 -42.58
C TRP A 564 -9.82 77.77 -41.27
N VAL A 565 -9.53 78.53 -40.21
CA VAL A 565 -9.35 78.02 -38.85
C VAL A 565 -10.44 78.61 -37.97
N ALA A 566 -10.97 77.79 -37.07
CA ALA A 566 -11.99 78.16 -36.11
C ALA A 566 -11.87 77.34 -34.82
N THR A 567 -12.65 77.72 -33.81
CA THR A 567 -12.94 76.91 -32.63
C THR A 567 -14.38 76.44 -32.69
N VAL A 568 -14.63 75.13 -32.58
CA VAL A 568 -15.98 74.54 -32.46
C VAL A 568 -16.01 73.70 -31.20
N GLU A 569 -16.95 73.96 -30.29
CA GLU A 569 -17.13 73.17 -29.06
C GLU A 569 -15.86 73.04 -28.18
N GLY A 570 -14.94 74.01 -28.27
CA GLY A 570 -13.64 74.01 -27.57
C GLY A 570 -12.50 73.28 -28.30
N LEU A 571 -12.73 72.81 -29.52
CA LEU A 571 -11.77 72.09 -30.36
C LEU A 571 -11.29 72.97 -31.53
N PRO A 572 -10.01 72.93 -31.92
CA PRO A 572 -9.52 73.61 -33.10
C PRO A 572 -9.90 72.86 -34.38
N VAL A 573 -10.52 73.57 -35.31
CA VAL A 573 -11.06 73.01 -36.57
C VAL A 573 -10.49 73.75 -37.77
N TYR A 574 -10.06 72.98 -38.76
CA TYR A 574 -9.65 73.42 -40.09
C TYR A 574 -10.76 73.12 -41.10
N PHE A 575 -11.35 74.15 -41.69
CA PHE A 575 -12.30 74.01 -42.79
C PHE A 575 -11.61 74.28 -44.13
N ILE A 576 -11.71 73.32 -45.07
CA ILE A 576 -11.12 73.42 -46.41
C ILE A 576 -12.18 73.89 -47.40
N GLU A 577 -11.90 74.97 -48.13
CA GLU A 577 -12.76 75.53 -49.18
C GLU A 577 -12.10 75.38 -50.55
N PRO A 578 -12.45 74.33 -51.33
CA PRO A 578 -11.92 74.14 -52.68
C PRO A 578 -12.38 75.23 -53.65
N HIS A 579 -11.45 75.92 -54.30
CA HIS A 579 -11.73 76.78 -55.45
C HIS A 579 -11.80 75.95 -56.76
N HIS A 580 -12.40 74.75 -56.70
CA HIS A 580 -12.60 73.88 -57.85
C HIS A 580 -13.82 74.35 -58.66
N PRO A 581 -13.77 74.43 -60.01
CA PRO A 581 -14.87 74.94 -60.84
C PRO A 581 -16.22 74.23 -60.65
N ALA A 582 -16.22 72.94 -60.27
CA ALA A 582 -17.43 72.16 -60.00
C ALA A 582 -18.10 72.49 -58.64
N LYS A 583 -17.54 73.39 -57.82
CA LYS A 583 -18.11 73.85 -56.55
C LYS A 583 -18.46 72.73 -55.56
N PHE A 584 -17.53 71.80 -55.35
CA PHE A 584 -17.76 70.54 -54.62
C PHE A 584 -18.41 70.68 -53.23
N PHE A 585 -18.27 71.79 -52.51
CA PHE A 585 -18.92 71.98 -51.20
C PHE A 585 -19.84 73.21 -51.13
N TRP A 586 -20.32 73.67 -52.30
CA TRP A 586 -21.28 74.77 -52.42
C TRP A 586 -22.53 74.25 -53.17
N ARG A 587 -23.29 73.40 -52.48
CA ARG A 587 -24.37 72.55 -53.02
C ARG A 587 -25.67 72.59 -52.20
N GLY A 588 -25.65 73.15 -51.00
CA GLY A 588 -26.75 73.09 -50.04
C GLY A 588 -26.85 71.77 -49.25
N GLN A 589 -26.03 70.76 -49.57
CA GLN A 589 -26.06 69.43 -48.92
C GLN A 589 -24.67 68.81 -48.70
N TYR A 590 -24.56 68.03 -47.62
CA TYR A 590 -23.31 67.43 -47.15
C TYR A 590 -22.81 66.29 -48.05
N TYR A 591 -23.71 65.39 -48.45
CA TYR A 591 -23.46 64.24 -49.33
C TYR A 591 -24.78 63.84 -50.01
N GLY A 592 -24.73 62.92 -50.97
CA GLY A 592 -25.85 62.54 -51.83
C GLY A 592 -25.78 63.13 -53.26
N GLU A 593 -24.66 63.76 -53.66
CA GLU A 593 -24.46 64.19 -55.04
C GLU A 593 -23.91 63.05 -55.90
N SER A 594 -24.21 63.09 -57.21
CA SER A 594 -23.66 62.13 -58.18
C SER A 594 -22.15 62.25 -58.38
N ASP A 595 -21.54 63.37 -57.96
CA ASP A 595 -20.08 63.58 -57.98
C ASP A 595 -19.40 63.38 -56.61
N ASP A 596 -20.09 62.82 -55.59
CA ASP A 596 -19.54 62.62 -54.24
C ASP A 596 -18.17 61.92 -54.21
N PHE A 597 -17.95 60.91 -55.05
CA PHE A 597 -16.65 60.24 -55.17
C PHE A 597 -15.53 61.25 -55.50
N LYS A 598 -15.78 62.18 -56.43
CA LYS A 598 -14.86 63.25 -56.80
C LYS A 598 -14.77 64.32 -55.69
N ARG A 599 -15.90 64.71 -55.08
CA ARG A 599 -15.94 65.66 -53.95
C ARG A 599 -15.02 65.20 -52.80
N PHE A 600 -15.15 63.94 -52.41
CA PHE A 600 -14.48 63.38 -51.22
C PHE A 600 -13.06 62.88 -51.47
N SER A 601 -12.74 62.38 -52.67
CA SER A 601 -11.34 62.14 -53.06
C SER A 601 -10.55 63.45 -53.21
N PHE A 602 -11.18 64.52 -53.73
CA PHE A 602 -10.60 65.87 -53.72
C PHE A 602 -10.37 66.36 -52.29
N PHE A 603 -11.36 66.26 -51.39
CA PHE A 603 -11.20 66.68 -50.00
C PHE A 603 -10.07 65.92 -49.27
N SER A 604 -10.03 64.59 -49.43
CA SER A 604 -8.96 63.74 -48.88
C SER A 604 -7.57 64.14 -49.39
N ARG A 605 -7.47 64.50 -50.67
CA ARG A 605 -6.24 65.08 -51.27
C ARG A 605 -5.88 66.40 -50.58
N ALA A 606 -6.81 67.36 -50.53
CA ALA A 606 -6.56 68.71 -50.02
C ALA A 606 -6.24 68.71 -48.51
N ALA A 607 -6.82 67.79 -47.73
CA ALA A 607 -6.49 67.60 -46.32
C ALA A 607 -5.03 67.19 -46.11
N LEU A 608 -4.51 66.26 -46.93
CA LEU A 608 -3.11 65.84 -46.84
C LEU A 608 -2.13 66.90 -47.39
N GLU A 609 -2.50 67.67 -48.41
CA GLU A 609 -1.72 68.85 -48.83
C GLU A 609 -1.67 69.91 -47.71
N LEU A 610 -2.78 70.16 -46.99
CA LEU A 610 -2.81 71.03 -45.82
C LEU A 610 -1.84 70.55 -44.73
N LEU A 611 -1.83 69.26 -44.39
CA LEU A 611 -0.90 68.73 -43.38
C LEU A 611 0.56 68.91 -43.79
N LEU A 612 0.89 68.56 -45.04
CA LEU A 612 2.24 68.68 -45.59
C LEU A 612 2.71 70.15 -45.62
N GLN A 613 1.89 71.05 -46.17
CA GLN A 613 2.27 72.45 -46.42
C GLN A 613 2.26 73.29 -45.13
N ALA A 614 1.42 72.93 -44.14
CA ALA A 614 1.49 73.50 -42.78
C ALA A 614 2.62 72.90 -41.92
N GLY A 615 3.40 71.95 -42.44
CA GLY A 615 4.49 71.28 -41.71
C GLY A 615 4.02 70.42 -40.53
N LYS A 616 2.73 70.06 -40.48
CA LYS A 616 2.15 69.26 -39.38
C LYS A 616 2.67 67.83 -39.44
N LYS A 617 3.15 67.33 -38.31
CA LYS A 617 3.63 65.95 -38.13
C LYS A 617 2.83 65.26 -37.03
N PRO A 618 1.55 64.90 -37.29
CA PRO A 618 0.77 64.16 -36.32
C PRO A 618 1.38 62.78 -36.04
N ASP A 619 1.11 62.26 -34.85
CA ASP A 619 1.35 60.87 -34.49
C ASP A 619 0.25 59.96 -35.06
N ILE A 620 -0.98 60.48 -35.13
CA ILE A 620 -2.16 59.75 -35.63
C ILE A 620 -2.96 60.63 -36.58
N ILE A 621 -3.20 60.13 -37.79
CA ILE A 621 -4.27 60.62 -38.68
C ILE A 621 -5.43 59.64 -38.52
N HIS A 622 -6.60 60.14 -38.13
CA HIS A 622 -7.78 59.33 -37.85
C HIS A 622 -8.91 59.71 -38.81
N CYS A 623 -9.10 58.86 -39.81
CA CYS A 623 -10.10 58.98 -40.86
C CYS A 623 -11.43 58.35 -40.41
N HIS A 624 -12.55 59.02 -40.68
CA HIS A 624 -13.89 58.51 -40.40
C HIS A 624 -14.72 58.38 -41.69
N ASP A 625 -15.31 57.21 -41.88
CA ASP A 625 -16.15 56.79 -43.01
C ASP A 625 -15.57 56.96 -44.43
N TRP A 626 -16.29 56.44 -45.41
CA TRP A 626 -15.87 56.31 -46.80
C TRP A 626 -15.47 57.65 -47.45
N GLN A 627 -16.05 58.76 -47.00
CA GLN A 627 -15.74 60.13 -47.41
C GLN A 627 -14.26 60.52 -47.16
N THR A 628 -13.56 59.80 -46.28
CA THR A 628 -12.14 60.04 -45.96
C THR A 628 -11.26 58.82 -46.21
N ALA A 629 -11.83 57.74 -46.75
CA ALA A 629 -11.14 56.48 -46.97
C ALA A 629 -9.98 56.57 -47.99
N PHE A 630 -9.99 57.57 -48.87
CA PHE A 630 -8.89 57.86 -49.79
C PHE A 630 -7.60 58.34 -49.11
N VAL A 631 -7.69 58.86 -47.87
CA VAL A 631 -6.53 59.39 -47.14
C VAL A 631 -5.45 58.32 -46.94
N ALA A 632 -5.84 57.06 -46.69
CA ALA A 632 -4.89 55.98 -46.43
C ALA A 632 -3.99 55.62 -47.64
N PRO A 633 -4.53 55.28 -48.83
CA PRO A 633 -3.70 55.06 -50.02
C PRO A 633 -2.95 56.33 -50.46
N LEU A 634 -3.59 57.51 -50.43
CA LEU A 634 -2.92 58.78 -50.74
C LEU A 634 -1.69 59.02 -49.87
N TYR A 635 -1.80 58.76 -48.56
CA TYR A 635 -0.72 58.95 -47.61
C TYR A 635 0.51 58.10 -47.96
N TRP A 636 0.34 56.79 -48.15
CA TRP A 636 1.48 55.89 -48.40
C TRP A 636 2.08 56.08 -49.79
N ASP A 637 1.26 56.17 -50.84
CA ASP A 637 1.73 56.23 -52.22
C ASP A 637 2.42 57.58 -52.54
N ILE A 638 2.01 58.67 -51.87
CA ILE A 638 2.39 60.03 -52.30
C ILE A 638 2.94 60.92 -51.17
N TYR A 639 2.34 60.94 -49.97
CA TYR A 639 2.74 61.91 -48.93
C TYR A 639 3.86 61.44 -48.00
N ALA A 640 3.95 60.13 -47.73
CA ALA A 640 5.07 59.53 -47.01
C ALA A 640 6.40 59.81 -47.72
N LEU A 641 6.42 59.69 -49.06
CA LEU A 641 7.57 60.03 -49.90
C LEU A 641 7.88 61.54 -49.93
N LYS A 642 6.88 62.41 -49.71
CA LYS A 642 7.05 63.87 -49.58
C LYS A 642 7.47 64.31 -48.15
N GLY A 643 7.60 63.40 -47.19
CA GLY A 643 8.06 63.68 -45.83
C GLY A 643 6.97 63.78 -44.75
N LEU A 644 5.71 63.48 -45.08
CA LEU A 644 4.63 63.25 -44.11
C LEU A 644 4.60 61.74 -43.79
N ASN A 645 5.58 61.25 -43.04
CA ASN A 645 5.83 59.82 -42.82
C ASN A 645 5.86 59.39 -41.33
N SER A 646 5.54 60.29 -40.40
CA SER A 646 5.52 60.01 -38.95
C SER A 646 4.23 59.36 -38.47
N ALA A 647 3.11 59.69 -39.11
CA ALA A 647 1.78 59.35 -38.61
C ALA A 647 1.44 57.87 -38.81
N ARG A 648 0.66 57.34 -37.87
CA ARG A 648 -0.11 56.10 -38.05
C ARG A 648 -1.53 56.44 -38.48
N ILE A 649 -2.09 55.64 -39.38
CA ILE A 649 -3.44 55.85 -39.90
C ILE A 649 -4.41 54.94 -39.13
N CYS A 650 -5.39 55.57 -38.48
CA CYS A 650 -6.56 54.91 -37.92
C CYS A 650 -7.76 55.17 -38.82
N PHE A 651 -8.55 54.14 -39.12
CA PHE A 651 -9.82 54.27 -39.83
C PHE A 651 -10.98 53.80 -38.96
N THR A 652 -12.06 54.57 -38.90
CA THR A 652 -13.35 54.12 -38.35
C THR A 652 -14.38 54.07 -39.45
N CYS A 653 -15.00 52.90 -39.65
CA CYS A 653 -16.21 52.76 -40.44
C CYS A 653 -17.41 52.68 -39.49
N HIS A 654 -18.38 53.57 -39.64
CA HIS A 654 -19.59 53.66 -38.81
C HIS A 654 -20.76 52.88 -39.42
N ASN A 655 -20.83 52.76 -40.75
CA ASN A 655 -21.76 51.86 -41.45
C ASN A 655 -21.10 51.29 -42.72
N PHE A 656 -20.93 49.97 -42.77
CA PHE A 656 -20.36 49.27 -43.93
C PHE A 656 -21.29 49.21 -45.15
N GLU A 657 -22.55 49.66 -45.07
CA GLU A 657 -23.45 49.84 -46.22
C GLU A 657 -22.93 50.92 -47.19
N TYR A 658 -22.35 52.00 -46.66
CA TYR A 658 -21.90 53.15 -47.46
C TYR A 658 -20.42 53.03 -47.82
N GLN A 659 -20.14 52.30 -48.90
CA GLN A 659 -18.76 51.97 -49.31
C GLN A 659 -18.15 52.94 -50.33
N GLY A 660 -18.95 53.82 -50.94
CA GLY A 660 -18.49 54.85 -51.87
C GLY A 660 -17.95 54.34 -53.21
N THR A 661 -18.46 53.20 -53.72
CA THR A 661 -17.87 52.55 -54.90
C THR A 661 -18.10 53.35 -56.20
N ALA A 662 -17.08 53.39 -57.06
CA ALA A 662 -17.10 54.12 -58.33
C ALA A 662 -16.28 53.38 -59.40
N LEU A 663 -16.23 53.92 -60.63
CA LEU A 663 -15.45 53.30 -61.70
C LEU A 663 -13.93 53.49 -61.44
N ALA A 664 -13.14 52.44 -61.66
CA ALA A 664 -11.70 52.44 -61.37
C ALA A 664 -10.92 53.65 -61.96
N PRO A 665 -11.19 54.12 -63.19
CA PRO A 665 -10.50 55.30 -63.74
C PRO A 665 -10.68 56.60 -62.95
N GLU A 666 -11.76 56.73 -62.14
CA GLU A 666 -11.98 57.94 -61.33
C GLU A 666 -10.94 58.10 -60.21
N LEU A 667 -10.24 57.03 -59.82
CA LEU A 667 -9.16 57.10 -58.84
C LEU A 667 -7.99 57.98 -59.32
N ALA A 668 -7.75 58.01 -60.63
CA ALA A 668 -6.74 58.88 -61.26
C ALA A 668 -7.02 60.38 -61.00
N SER A 669 -8.29 60.76 -60.77
CA SER A 669 -8.66 62.15 -60.49
C SER A 669 -7.89 62.72 -59.29
N CYS A 670 -7.65 61.92 -58.24
CA CYS A 670 -6.88 62.37 -57.06
C CYS A 670 -5.36 62.12 -57.15
N GLY A 671 -4.87 61.65 -58.31
CA GLY A 671 -3.46 61.38 -58.59
C GLY A 671 -2.94 60.01 -58.14
N LEU A 672 -3.85 59.07 -57.82
CA LEU A 672 -3.51 57.69 -57.46
C LEU A 672 -3.42 56.77 -58.69
N ASP A 673 -2.58 55.73 -58.62
CA ASP A 673 -2.37 54.79 -59.74
C ASP A 673 -3.48 53.72 -59.81
N VAL A 674 -4.36 53.88 -60.82
CA VAL A 674 -5.47 52.96 -61.11
C VAL A 674 -5.00 51.52 -61.33
N TYR A 675 -3.87 51.29 -62.00
CA TYR A 675 -3.40 49.95 -62.36
C TYR A 675 -2.80 49.21 -61.15
N GLN A 676 -2.15 49.93 -60.24
CA GLN A 676 -1.61 49.34 -59.01
C GLN A 676 -2.71 49.10 -57.97
N LEU A 677 -3.74 49.95 -57.92
CA LEU A 677 -4.76 49.93 -56.87
C LEU A 677 -6.04 49.18 -57.26
N ASN A 678 -6.42 49.10 -58.54
CA ASN A 678 -7.54 48.25 -58.98
C ASN A 678 -7.12 46.78 -59.09
N ARG A 679 -6.75 46.19 -57.95
CA ARG A 679 -6.38 44.77 -57.79
C ARG A 679 -7.15 44.13 -56.61
N PRO A 680 -7.41 42.81 -56.60
CA PRO A 680 -8.22 42.16 -55.57
C PRO A 680 -7.69 42.33 -54.13
N ASP A 681 -6.37 42.35 -53.99
CA ASP A 681 -5.58 42.58 -52.76
C ASP A 681 -5.37 44.08 -52.44
N ARG A 682 -6.10 44.96 -53.12
CA ARG A 682 -6.04 46.43 -53.00
C ARG A 682 -7.45 47.01 -52.99
N MET A 683 -7.75 48.00 -53.83
CA MET A 683 -8.99 48.78 -53.82
C MET A 683 -10.05 48.27 -54.79
N GLN A 684 -9.82 47.20 -55.56
CA GLN A 684 -10.83 46.65 -56.48
C GLN A 684 -12.07 46.19 -55.72
N ASP A 685 -13.25 46.52 -56.23
CA ASP A 685 -14.51 46.10 -55.61
C ASP A 685 -14.74 44.59 -55.71
N ASN A 686 -15.35 43.99 -54.69
CA ASN A 686 -15.57 42.55 -54.62
C ASN A 686 -16.69 42.07 -55.58
N SER A 687 -17.60 42.95 -55.99
CA SER A 687 -18.73 42.63 -56.87
C SER A 687 -18.51 43.05 -58.34
N SER A 688 -17.49 43.86 -58.66
CA SER A 688 -17.24 44.35 -60.02
C SER A 688 -15.77 44.75 -60.25
N TYR A 689 -15.10 44.09 -61.19
CA TYR A 689 -13.65 44.25 -61.44
C TYR A 689 -13.26 45.58 -62.09
N ASP A 690 -14.20 46.28 -62.71
CA ASP A 690 -14.07 47.63 -63.28
C ASP A 690 -14.35 48.73 -62.26
N ARG A 691 -14.81 48.37 -61.05
CA ARG A 691 -15.10 49.28 -59.94
C ARG A 691 -14.05 49.19 -58.84
N ILE A 692 -13.95 50.28 -58.10
CA ILE A 692 -13.14 50.39 -56.88
C ILE A 692 -14.01 50.69 -55.67
N ASN A 693 -13.46 50.36 -54.51
CA ASN A 693 -14.11 50.42 -53.21
C ASN A 693 -13.20 51.20 -52.23
N PRO A 694 -13.47 52.50 -52.00
CA PRO A 694 -12.70 53.32 -51.07
C PRO A 694 -12.58 52.72 -49.66
N VAL A 695 -13.67 52.18 -49.10
CA VAL A 695 -13.67 51.57 -47.75
C VAL A 695 -12.72 50.36 -47.69
N LYS A 696 -12.76 49.46 -48.67
CA LYS A 696 -11.78 48.38 -48.80
C LYS A 696 -10.35 48.91 -48.86
N GLY A 697 -10.12 50.00 -49.59
CA GLY A 697 -8.85 50.72 -49.60
C GLY A 697 -8.41 51.18 -48.21
N ALA A 698 -9.25 51.89 -47.47
CA ALA A 698 -8.93 52.31 -46.11
C ALA A 698 -8.67 51.13 -45.16
N ILE A 699 -9.37 50.01 -45.32
CA ILE A 699 -9.13 48.79 -44.53
C ILE A 699 -7.77 48.18 -44.84
N VAL A 700 -7.39 48.09 -46.12
CA VAL A 700 -6.09 47.53 -46.57
C VAL A 700 -4.90 48.43 -46.25
N PHE A 701 -5.08 49.75 -46.25
CA PHE A 701 -3.99 50.74 -46.11
C PHE A 701 -3.90 51.40 -44.72
N SER A 702 -4.85 51.21 -43.81
CA SER A 702 -4.74 51.77 -42.45
C SER A 702 -3.91 50.88 -41.53
N ASN A 703 -3.26 51.46 -40.53
CA ASN A 703 -2.54 50.68 -39.51
C ASN A 703 -3.48 50.07 -38.46
N ILE A 704 -4.62 50.71 -38.20
CA ILE A 704 -5.67 50.22 -37.32
C ILE A 704 -7.03 50.49 -37.97
N VAL A 705 -7.91 49.49 -37.96
CA VAL A 705 -9.31 49.61 -38.38
C VAL A 705 -10.20 49.42 -37.15
N THR A 706 -11.22 50.27 -37.03
CA THR A 706 -12.16 50.33 -35.91
C THR A 706 -13.60 50.50 -36.40
N THR A 707 -14.56 50.25 -35.53
CA THR A 707 -15.98 50.54 -35.76
C THR A 707 -16.70 50.85 -34.45
N VAL A 708 -17.99 51.18 -34.51
CA VAL A 708 -18.76 51.85 -33.45
C VAL A 708 -19.15 50.96 -32.26
N SER A 709 -19.09 49.62 -32.37
CA SER A 709 -19.33 48.73 -31.23
C SER A 709 -18.51 47.43 -31.29
N PRO A 710 -18.21 46.78 -30.14
CA PRO A 710 -17.49 45.50 -30.14
C PRO A 710 -18.25 44.37 -30.82
N THR A 711 -19.59 44.34 -30.72
CA THR A 711 -20.43 43.32 -31.36
C THR A 711 -20.42 43.49 -32.87
N TYR A 712 -20.62 44.72 -33.37
CA TYR A 712 -20.56 45.01 -34.80
C TYR A 712 -19.15 44.72 -35.36
N ALA A 713 -18.09 44.95 -34.57
CA ALA A 713 -16.72 44.57 -34.92
C ALA A 713 -16.47 43.05 -34.98
N GLN A 714 -17.36 42.22 -34.45
CA GLN A 714 -17.37 40.76 -34.61
C GLN A 714 -18.28 40.33 -35.78
N GLU A 715 -19.45 40.96 -35.91
CA GLU A 715 -20.40 40.72 -37.02
C GLU A 715 -19.75 40.98 -38.39
N VAL A 716 -19.07 42.11 -38.59
CA VAL A 716 -18.36 42.44 -39.86
C VAL A 716 -17.07 41.62 -40.08
N ARG A 717 -16.87 40.55 -39.32
CA ARG A 717 -15.79 39.55 -39.52
C ARG A 717 -16.34 38.16 -39.84
N THR A 718 -17.64 37.91 -39.75
CA THR A 718 -18.22 36.64 -40.23
C THR A 718 -18.42 36.69 -41.75
N PRO A 719 -18.44 35.56 -42.47
CA PRO A 719 -18.66 35.54 -43.92
C PRO A 719 -20.11 35.82 -44.36
N GLU A 720 -20.95 36.27 -43.42
CA GLU A 720 -22.42 36.38 -43.54
C GLU A 720 -22.87 37.85 -43.69
N VAL A 721 -21.90 38.79 -43.66
CA VAL A 721 -22.05 40.26 -43.72
C VAL A 721 -21.07 40.83 -44.76
#